data_AF-A0A979F069-F1
#
_entry.id   AF-A0A979F069-F1
#
_cell.length_a   1.000
_cell.length_b   1.000
_cell.length_c   1.000
_cell.angle_alpha   90.00
_cell.angle_beta   90.00
_cell.angle_gamma   90.00
#
_symmetry.space_group_name_H-M   'P 1'
#
loop_
_entity.id
_entity.type
_entity.pdbx_description
1 polymer ?
#
loop_
_entity_poly.entity_id
_entity_poly.type
_entity_poly.pdbx_seq_one_letter_code
_entity_poly.pdbx_strand_id
1 'polypeptide(L)'
;MMILSVSVLLLPLVCSQLQGWINSPDHPLAYPNNCKMNWTQCASPGFTVSLTLIHLDLENSAQCEHDALMIFTGKDLFKSLCSNMSFMEMQSSINPHLHSASGGCLSIYFYSDDSLPEVHTGFNAFYQIQDVDECATQSNPCSHFCNNFIGGFRCSCPHGYLLNHNNRTCDAIKCGPPEPLLNGHVKFVKGSNNEYLSVIEYHCNKPFYISMGKQNGNYTCGATQIWRKTGDNISCHYVCGHHTLKSQYGRIFGGKSAPPGSFPWQVYLLNNENRGGAVIIGEKWLMTAAHNLVNHGTTVPTEKEHIKVYAGHNNVNQLDRFITLSISSVHVHSNYTTEYDNDIGLIKLNSKITFSENIRPICLPLKHDEMKTYRGWVSGYGVTDQLTTSNELKYVDISTVDQKTCRESFEKIRKTDTDLVHVTDNMFCAGDMMGGKDSCAGDSGSAFVVQEEGVHRAKGIVSWGVVQCGQPGMFGVYTQVSQYLDWINKIMSEKYLSFDESTVYLSKAISCPKLILLLSSYFLYYLGFKHCINGLKCSSNMINNTPAIVPARLFIIFMNMQKWRFVITSVMYGELHSPNYPEHYSAPLDKNWDLEVPPGYHIQLNFNYLKINPSQDCRNDSLMISYNEKVMKYCGEEDSENHSHPGNSSIFIPATKVKLSLLTNEVNQGPTPPVGFSAFYHATDVDECSLLSQEDGADPPCTQICLNTMGSYLCACHHGFKLDVDQCTCIRVQCESPKSINGRISPVLPTYYYRDVITAHCDIGYKIITKGVELSNYTFTCQSNGQWSLPLPRCHIIHCKNPPRLLHGEVKFISEPQNQYQSVIKLHCNRPYTFPATYNVTYTCDADKEWKDDQNNVLSEASKCVPECGRPMVGLERHKRVLGGHLAPQRAFPWHVFINHLHGGGGAVIAENWILTAANVLMIKNQIIDPNQMKIYVGVSDALKRSKFSPLGIKSLHIHPLYNNSDDTHYDHDIALIKLEKPIVYNADVMPLCLPPQEAEFTPGLTGWVSGFGQTALRKSSRYLRYTSLPLVDKKTCQNFVDNLRIPVALTDNMFCAGVPEGGKDACDGDGGGALVLKKDGVFWATGIVSWGYECGKPGRYGVYTLVSQYIAWINKTMSEN
;
A
#
# COMPACT_ATOMS: atom_id res chain seq x y z
N MET A 1 38.89 12.33 41.54
CA MET A 1 40.37 12.22 41.63
C MET A 1 40.95 12.38 40.23
N MET A 2 42.24 12.75 40.12
CA MET A 2 42.88 13.28 38.90
C MET A 2 42.25 14.64 38.50
N ILE A 3 42.92 15.80 38.54
CA ILE A 3 44.36 16.16 38.49
C ILE A 3 45.02 15.82 37.15
N LEU A 4 45.67 16.84 36.57
CA LEU A 4 46.36 16.98 35.27
C LEU A 4 45.57 17.90 34.31
N SER A 5 46.17 18.93 33.68
CA SER A 5 47.41 19.67 34.00
C SER A 5 47.45 20.95 33.18
N VAL A 6 47.49 22.14 33.81
CA VAL A 6 47.69 23.40 33.07
C VAL A 6 49.17 23.56 32.75
N SER A 7 49.59 22.98 31.64
CA SER A 7 50.96 23.11 31.11
C SER A 7 50.97 24.13 29.99
N VAL A 8 51.28 25.39 30.32
CA VAL A 8 51.53 26.44 29.32
C VAL A 8 52.87 26.15 28.66
N LEU A 9 52.84 25.33 27.61
CA LEU A 9 53.97 25.14 26.72
C LEU A 9 54.06 26.37 25.79
N LEU A 10 54.94 27.30 26.17
CA LEU A 10 55.52 28.29 25.27
C LEU A 10 56.42 27.57 24.25
N LEU A 11 55.80 26.88 23.30
CA LEU A 11 56.44 26.56 22.03
C LEU A 11 56.65 27.88 21.27
N PRO A 12 57.84 28.13 20.69
CA PRO A 12 58.03 29.28 19.84
C PRO A 12 57.10 29.16 18.64
N LEU A 13 56.33 30.22 18.36
CA LEU A 13 55.65 30.39 17.08
C LEU A 13 56.70 30.64 16.01
N VAL A 14 57.31 29.54 15.52
CA VAL A 14 57.96 29.51 14.21
C VAL A 14 56.83 29.72 13.20
N CYS A 15 56.59 30.99 12.86
CA CYS A 15 55.65 31.37 11.84
C CYS A 15 56.22 30.88 10.50
N SER A 16 55.81 29.68 10.10
CA SER A 16 56.07 29.17 8.75
C SER A 16 55.37 30.12 7.79
N GLN A 17 56.16 30.84 7.02
CA GLN A 17 55.65 31.82 6.07
C GLN A 17 54.76 31.08 5.06
N LEU A 18 53.45 31.37 5.09
CA LEU A 18 52.47 30.74 4.21
C LEU A 18 52.67 31.11 2.74
N GLN A 19 53.43 32.18 2.49
CA GLN A 19 53.89 32.61 1.17
C GLN A 19 55.20 33.37 1.33
N GLY A 20 56.06 33.37 0.30
CA GLY A 20 57.35 34.04 0.36
C GLY A 20 58.10 34.08 -0.96
N TRP A 21 59.14 34.91 -1.00
CA TRP A 21 60.01 35.08 -2.16
C TRP A 21 61.28 34.26 -2.01
N ILE A 22 61.73 33.64 -3.10
CA ILE A 22 62.98 32.88 -3.21
C ILE A 22 63.72 33.43 -4.42
N ASN A 23 64.88 34.03 -4.18
CA ASN A 23 65.70 34.67 -5.21
C ASN A 23 67.11 34.08 -5.19
N SER A 24 67.82 34.17 -6.32
CA SER A 24 69.29 34.06 -6.31
C SER A 24 69.92 35.15 -5.42
N PRO A 25 71.16 34.97 -4.95
CA PRO A 25 71.88 36.01 -4.24
C PRO A 25 71.92 37.32 -5.05
N ASP A 26 71.89 38.44 -4.35
CA ASP A 26 72.03 39.82 -4.84
C ASP A 26 71.01 40.30 -5.91
N HIS A 27 70.10 39.42 -6.38
CA HIS A 27 69.01 39.75 -7.30
C HIS A 27 68.21 40.99 -6.83
N PRO A 28 67.95 41.99 -7.71
CA PRO A 28 68.06 41.96 -9.17
C PRO A 28 69.45 42.31 -9.75
N LEU A 29 70.49 42.39 -8.92
CA LEU A 29 71.87 42.48 -9.41
C LEU A 29 72.38 41.09 -9.85
N ALA A 30 73.63 41.05 -10.33
CA ALA A 30 74.27 39.81 -10.76
C ALA A 30 74.60 38.90 -9.57
N TYR A 31 74.40 37.59 -9.73
CA TYR A 31 74.75 36.62 -8.70
C TYR A 31 76.27 36.38 -8.65
N PRO A 32 76.85 36.04 -7.49
CA PRO A 32 78.26 35.68 -7.39
C PRO A 32 78.57 34.33 -8.04
N ASN A 33 79.78 34.21 -8.61
CA ASN A 33 80.43 32.96 -8.99
C ASN A 33 80.57 31.98 -7.80
N ASN A 34 80.67 30.68 -8.09
CA ASN A 34 80.83 29.58 -7.13
C ASN A 34 79.72 29.47 -6.05
N CYS A 35 78.57 30.13 -6.24
CA CYS A 35 77.53 30.18 -5.21
C CYS A 35 76.69 28.89 -5.21
N LYS A 36 76.25 28.43 -4.04
CA LYS A 36 75.38 27.25 -3.89
C LYS A 36 74.34 27.51 -2.81
N MET A 37 73.06 27.51 -3.19
CA MET A 37 71.94 27.86 -2.33
C MET A 37 70.82 26.83 -2.48
N ASN A 38 70.19 26.48 -1.35
CA ASN A 38 69.08 25.54 -1.34
C ASN A 38 67.91 26.04 -0.49
N TRP A 39 66.71 25.93 -1.05
CA TRP A 39 65.45 26.24 -0.39
C TRP A 39 64.56 25.01 -0.43
N THR A 40 63.76 24.80 0.61
CA THR A 40 62.80 23.68 0.67
C THR A 40 61.61 24.13 1.46
N GLN A 41 60.46 24.21 0.81
CA GLN A 41 59.19 24.49 1.45
C GLN A 41 58.33 23.24 1.43
N CYS A 42 57.76 22.91 2.59
CA CYS A 42 56.82 21.81 2.76
C CYS A 42 55.44 22.36 3.13
N ALA A 43 54.39 21.68 2.68
CA ALA A 43 53.03 21.88 3.15
C ALA A 43 52.68 20.86 4.25
N SER A 44 51.71 21.19 5.09
CA SER A 44 51.05 20.22 5.97
C SER A 44 50.06 19.36 5.15
N PRO A 45 49.70 18.14 5.60
CA PRO A 45 48.60 17.38 4.99
C PRO A 45 47.32 18.22 4.93
N GLY A 46 46.58 18.13 3.82
CA GLY A 46 45.45 19.03 3.50
C GLY A 46 45.86 20.27 2.69
N PHE A 47 47.17 20.55 2.57
CA PHE A 47 47.70 21.70 1.81
C PHE A 47 48.74 21.27 0.77
N THR A 48 48.90 22.07 -0.29
CA THR A 48 49.96 21.96 -1.31
C THR A 48 50.84 23.21 -1.30
N VAL A 49 52.12 23.07 -1.65
CA VAL A 49 52.98 24.20 -2.00
C VAL A 49 52.84 24.44 -3.50
N SER A 50 52.54 25.67 -3.90
CA SER A 50 52.66 26.16 -5.28
C SER A 50 53.87 27.09 -5.37
N LEU A 51 54.60 27.03 -6.49
CA LEU A 51 55.79 27.85 -6.76
C LEU A 51 55.68 28.44 -8.17
N THR A 52 55.85 29.75 -8.28
CA THR A 52 55.81 30.49 -9.56
C THR A 52 57.19 31.09 -9.82
N LEU A 53 57.88 30.67 -10.88
CA LEU A 53 59.04 31.39 -11.40
C LEU A 53 58.58 32.67 -12.09
N ILE A 54 59.19 33.79 -11.74
CA ILE A 54 58.84 35.14 -12.21
C ILE A 54 59.97 35.71 -13.07
N HIS A 55 61.23 35.46 -12.70
CA HIS A 55 62.42 35.81 -13.48
C HIS A 55 63.39 34.63 -13.55
N LEU A 56 64.05 34.44 -14.69
CA LEU A 56 65.14 33.48 -14.88
C LEU A 56 66.11 33.99 -15.96
N ASP A 57 67.35 34.23 -15.56
CA ASP A 57 68.46 34.72 -16.36
C ASP A 57 69.77 34.15 -15.81
N LEU A 58 70.22 33.02 -16.38
CA LEU A 58 71.43 32.27 -15.98
C LEU A 58 72.34 32.03 -17.19
N GLU A 59 73.63 31.71 -16.97
CA GLU A 59 74.49 31.29 -18.08
C GLU A 59 73.89 30.06 -18.79
N ASN A 60 74.03 30.01 -20.11
CA ASN A 60 73.52 28.93 -20.95
C ASN A 60 74.60 27.86 -21.21
N SER A 61 74.36 26.62 -20.78
CA SER A 61 75.25 25.48 -21.06
C SER A 61 74.44 24.23 -21.43
N ALA A 62 75.04 23.32 -22.22
CA ALA A 62 74.32 22.30 -22.98
C ALA A 62 73.50 21.28 -22.17
N GLN A 63 73.79 21.11 -20.87
CA GLN A 63 72.98 20.33 -19.92
C GLN A 63 72.74 21.09 -18.61
N CYS A 64 72.88 22.42 -18.61
CA CYS A 64 72.94 23.26 -17.40
C CYS A 64 74.07 22.80 -16.46
N GLU A 65 75.29 22.71 -16.97
CA GLU A 65 76.45 22.18 -16.24
C GLU A 65 77.18 23.25 -15.43
N HIS A 66 77.27 24.49 -15.92
CA HIS A 66 77.96 25.62 -15.26
C HIS A 66 77.07 26.26 -14.18
N ASP A 67 76.01 26.96 -14.61
CA ASP A 67 75.00 27.58 -13.75
C ASP A 67 73.65 26.89 -13.96
N ALA A 68 72.93 26.59 -12.87
CA ALA A 68 71.64 25.93 -12.96
C ALA A 68 70.71 26.20 -11.77
N LEU A 69 69.41 26.26 -12.09
CA LEU A 69 68.29 26.18 -11.15
C LEU A 69 67.62 24.81 -11.28
N MET A 70 67.94 23.89 -10.35
CA MET A 70 67.29 22.59 -10.25
C MET A 70 66.08 22.65 -9.32
N ILE A 71 64.94 22.15 -9.79
CA ILE A 71 63.68 22.12 -9.02
C ILE A 71 63.25 20.66 -8.81
N PHE A 72 62.95 20.31 -7.56
CA PHE A 72 62.58 18.97 -7.14
C PHE A 72 61.17 18.94 -6.53
N THR A 73 60.36 17.99 -6.96
CA THR A 73 59.07 17.65 -6.34
C THR A 73 59.28 16.50 -5.38
N GLY A 74 59.33 16.78 -4.07
CA GLY A 74 59.65 15.79 -3.04
C GLY A 74 61.10 15.30 -3.09
N LYS A 75 61.35 14.21 -3.84
CA LYS A 75 62.70 13.65 -4.06
C LYS A 75 63.09 13.58 -5.54
N ASP A 76 62.13 13.77 -6.43
CA ASP A 76 62.33 13.59 -7.86
C ASP A 76 62.70 14.94 -8.49
N LEU A 77 63.76 14.98 -9.30
CA LEU A 77 64.14 16.16 -10.07
C LEU A 77 63.08 16.41 -11.14
N PHE A 78 62.32 17.49 -11.00
CA PHE A 78 61.28 17.88 -11.95
C PHE A 78 61.91 18.50 -13.21
N LYS A 79 62.84 19.45 -13.03
CA LYS A 79 63.55 20.11 -14.13
C LYS A 79 64.86 20.75 -13.65
N SER A 80 65.86 20.78 -14.52
CA SER A 80 67.01 21.69 -14.42
C SER A 80 66.83 22.82 -15.43
N LEU A 81 67.20 24.05 -15.07
CA LEU A 81 66.97 25.26 -15.85
C LEU A 81 68.22 26.12 -15.88
N CYS A 82 68.56 26.63 -17.06
CA CYS A 82 69.66 27.54 -17.34
C CYS A 82 69.30 28.35 -18.61
N SER A 83 70.15 29.30 -19.01
CA SER A 83 69.78 30.37 -19.96
C SER A 83 68.72 31.34 -19.41
N ASN A 84 68.52 32.44 -20.12
CA ASN A 84 67.40 33.36 -19.93
C ASN A 84 66.09 32.76 -20.48
N MET A 85 64.97 32.94 -19.77
CA MET A 85 63.64 32.47 -20.18
C MET A 85 62.57 33.50 -19.84
N SER A 86 61.68 33.81 -20.80
CA SER A 86 60.63 34.81 -20.57
C SER A 86 59.54 34.31 -19.62
N PHE A 87 58.86 35.25 -18.94
CA PHE A 87 57.76 34.92 -18.05
C PHE A 87 56.63 34.11 -18.75
N MET A 88 56.34 34.37 -20.03
CA MET A 88 55.32 33.59 -20.75
C MET A 88 55.76 32.15 -21.06
N GLU A 89 57.05 31.90 -21.27
CA GLU A 89 57.59 30.54 -21.47
C GLU A 89 57.61 29.75 -20.14
N MET A 90 57.98 30.40 -19.04
CA MET A 90 57.88 29.82 -17.69
C MET A 90 56.43 29.55 -17.31
N GLN A 91 55.52 30.49 -17.56
CA GLN A 91 54.10 30.40 -17.21
C GLN A 91 53.32 29.39 -18.06
N SER A 92 53.81 29.01 -19.24
CA SER A 92 53.20 28.00 -20.10
C SER A 92 53.83 26.60 -20.00
N SER A 93 55.13 26.50 -19.67
CA SER A 93 55.88 25.22 -19.73
C SER A 93 56.49 24.74 -18.42
N ILE A 94 56.39 25.52 -17.33
CA ILE A 94 56.99 25.18 -16.03
C ILE A 94 55.99 25.43 -14.88
N ASN A 95 55.60 26.69 -14.63
CA ASN A 95 54.80 27.09 -13.47
C ASN A 95 53.50 26.28 -13.26
N PRO A 96 52.72 25.90 -14.31
CA PRO A 96 51.51 25.08 -14.14
C PRO A 96 51.74 23.66 -13.57
N HIS A 97 52.99 23.26 -13.40
CA HIS A 97 53.40 21.95 -12.87
C HIS A 97 54.25 22.06 -11.59
N LEU A 98 54.57 23.28 -11.13
CA LEU A 98 55.34 23.54 -9.92
C LEU A 98 54.45 23.52 -8.66
N HIS A 99 53.84 22.36 -8.41
CA HIS A 99 53.01 22.10 -7.23
C HIS A 99 53.45 20.83 -6.51
N SER A 100 53.41 20.82 -5.18
CA SER A 100 53.66 19.61 -4.40
C SER A 100 52.41 18.73 -4.29
N ALA A 101 52.57 17.44 -3.97
CA ALA A 101 51.47 16.64 -3.47
C ALA A 101 50.95 17.19 -2.13
N SER A 102 49.72 16.83 -1.72
CA SER A 102 49.18 17.24 -0.41
C SER A 102 50.09 16.74 0.73
N GLY A 103 50.54 17.64 1.60
CA GLY A 103 51.56 17.36 2.63
C GLY A 103 52.98 17.11 2.09
N GLY A 104 53.24 17.40 0.83
CA GLY A 104 54.55 17.26 0.18
C GLY A 104 55.39 18.55 0.19
N CYS A 105 56.62 18.44 -0.29
CA CYS A 105 57.58 19.54 -0.38
C CYS A 105 57.98 19.86 -1.83
N LEU A 106 58.31 21.13 -2.07
CA LEU A 106 59.07 21.60 -3.23
C LEU A 106 60.44 22.06 -2.74
N SER A 107 61.50 21.67 -3.46
CA SER A 107 62.88 22.08 -3.19
C SER A 107 63.48 22.75 -4.42
N ILE A 108 64.18 23.85 -4.21
CA ILE A 108 64.93 24.57 -5.22
C ILE A 108 66.41 24.50 -4.84
N TYR A 109 67.27 24.15 -5.79
CA TYR A 109 68.72 24.16 -5.64
C TYR A 109 69.32 25.01 -6.75
N PHE A 110 69.92 26.13 -6.38
CA PHE A 110 70.67 26.98 -7.29
C PHE A 110 72.16 26.73 -7.10
N TYR A 111 72.89 26.61 -8.21
CA TYR A 111 74.35 26.73 -8.19
C TYR A 111 74.88 27.55 -9.36
N SER A 112 76.06 28.15 -9.13
CA SER A 112 76.91 28.74 -10.15
C SER A 112 78.36 28.24 -10.03
N ASP A 113 79.17 28.43 -11.09
CA ASP A 113 80.61 28.14 -11.10
C ASP A 113 81.50 29.39 -11.35
N ASP A 114 82.68 29.24 -11.98
CA ASP A 114 83.67 30.29 -12.24
C ASP A 114 83.71 30.75 -13.72
N SER A 115 82.76 30.34 -14.56
CA SER A 115 82.67 30.78 -15.96
C SER A 115 82.46 32.30 -16.09
N LEU A 116 82.97 32.86 -17.19
CA LEU A 116 82.94 34.30 -17.49
C LEU A 116 82.75 34.58 -18.99
N PRO A 117 81.51 34.81 -19.43
CA PRO A 117 81.23 35.55 -20.66
C PRO A 117 80.45 36.86 -20.41
N GLU A 118 79.33 36.80 -19.67
CA GLU A 118 78.33 37.88 -19.55
C GLU A 118 77.77 38.01 -18.13
N VAL A 119 77.00 39.07 -17.86
CA VAL A 119 76.51 39.44 -16.52
C VAL A 119 75.04 39.06 -16.39
N HIS A 120 74.76 37.98 -15.65
CA HIS A 120 73.41 37.42 -15.49
C HIS A 120 72.76 37.76 -14.14
N THR A 121 71.47 38.06 -14.16
CA THR A 121 70.68 38.60 -13.03
C THR A 121 69.94 37.54 -12.18
N GLY A 122 70.16 36.26 -12.48
CA GLY A 122 69.76 35.15 -11.64
C GLY A 122 68.30 34.75 -11.77
N PHE A 123 67.65 34.39 -10.66
CA PHE A 123 66.25 33.97 -10.66
C PHE A 123 65.44 34.62 -9.54
N ASN A 124 64.13 34.71 -9.76
CA ASN A 124 63.16 35.22 -8.80
C ASN A 124 61.92 34.32 -8.86
N ALA A 125 61.48 33.83 -7.71
CA ALA A 125 60.33 32.96 -7.57
C ALA A 125 59.49 33.31 -6.34
N PHE A 126 58.18 33.10 -6.44
CA PHE A 126 57.25 33.26 -5.33
C PHE A 126 56.58 31.93 -5.01
N TYR A 127 56.58 31.52 -3.74
CA TYR A 127 55.85 30.34 -3.28
C TYR A 127 54.64 30.73 -2.42
N GLN A 128 53.63 29.86 -2.41
CA GLN A 128 52.43 29.99 -1.59
C GLN A 128 51.92 28.61 -1.17
N ILE A 129 51.35 28.51 0.04
CA ILE A 129 50.70 27.31 0.55
C ILE A 129 49.19 27.43 0.32
N GLN A 130 48.63 26.51 -0.45
CA GLN A 130 47.22 26.50 -0.86
C GLN A 130 46.46 25.34 -0.23
N ASP A 131 45.19 25.56 0.07
CA ASP A 131 44.25 24.53 0.53
C ASP A 131 43.96 23.53 -0.60
N VAL A 132 43.78 22.25 -0.26
CA VAL A 132 43.41 21.20 -1.22
C VAL A 132 41.95 20.84 -1.02
N ASP A 133 41.07 21.31 -1.92
CA ASP A 133 39.65 20.93 -1.90
C ASP A 133 39.48 19.43 -2.24
N GLU A 134 39.42 18.59 -1.21
CA GLU A 134 39.26 17.15 -1.36
C GLU A 134 37.84 16.78 -1.85
N CYS A 135 36.87 17.66 -1.65
CA CYS A 135 35.49 17.49 -2.12
C CYS A 135 35.34 17.74 -3.63
N ALA A 136 36.20 18.56 -4.23
CA ALA A 136 36.26 18.82 -5.68
C ALA A 136 36.92 17.69 -6.49
N THR A 137 37.52 16.68 -5.83
CA THR A 137 38.20 15.57 -6.51
C THR A 137 37.23 14.60 -7.20
N GLN A 138 37.70 13.91 -8.25
CA GLN A 138 36.90 12.90 -8.98
C GLN A 138 36.44 11.71 -8.10
N SER A 139 37.03 11.55 -6.91
CA SER A 139 36.70 10.50 -5.94
C SER A 139 36.22 11.13 -4.63
N ASN A 140 35.11 11.88 -4.70
CA ASN A 140 34.44 12.51 -3.55
C ASN A 140 34.51 11.59 -2.30
N PRO A 141 35.19 12.01 -1.22
CA PRO A 141 35.53 11.12 -0.11
C PRO A 141 34.34 10.84 0.84
N CYS A 142 33.17 11.44 0.59
CA CYS A 142 31.96 11.31 1.39
C CYS A 142 30.84 10.63 0.59
N SER A 143 30.08 9.74 1.24
CA SER A 143 28.96 9.04 0.59
C SER A 143 27.78 9.92 0.17
N HIS A 144 27.65 11.12 0.75
CA HIS A 144 26.51 12.02 0.53
C HIS A 144 26.98 13.48 0.42
N PHE A 145 27.21 14.16 1.54
CA PHE A 145 27.66 15.55 1.54
C PHE A 145 29.11 15.64 2.02
N CYS A 146 29.97 16.20 1.17
CA CYS A 146 31.33 16.60 1.51
C CYS A 146 31.34 18.10 1.78
N ASN A 147 32.04 18.53 2.82
CA ASN A 147 32.15 19.93 3.22
C ASN A 147 33.64 20.23 3.39
N ASN A 148 34.25 20.93 2.43
CA ASN A 148 35.65 21.34 2.52
C ASN A 148 35.81 22.45 3.57
N PHE A 149 36.97 22.51 4.22
CA PHE A 149 37.41 23.62 5.05
C PHE A 149 38.95 23.72 5.01
N ILE A 150 39.49 24.84 5.48
CA ILE A 150 40.94 25.10 5.41
C ILE A 150 41.71 24.01 6.18
N GLY A 151 42.47 23.19 5.46
CA GLY A 151 43.25 22.05 5.97
C GLY A 151 42.48 20.72 6.06
N GLY A 152 41.32 20.58 5.41
CA GLY A 152 40.70 19.28 5.18
C GLY A 152 39.17 19.28 5.06
N PHE A 153 38.59 18.12 4.76
CA PHE A 153 37.15 17.93 4.61
C PHE A 153 36.43 17.28 5.82
N ARG A 154 35.11 17.46 5.90
CA ARG A 154 34.21 16.64 6.74
C ARG A 154 32.96 16.17 5.99
N CYS A 155 32.50 14.96 6.30
CA CYS A 155 31.26 14.42 5.75
C CYS A 155 30.04 14.75 6.62
N SER A 156 28.89 14.96 6.00
CA SER A 156 27.59 15.11 6.66
C SER A 156 26.49 14.32 5.94
N CYS A 157 25.39 14.06 6.64
CA CYS A 157 24.35 13.13 6.19
C CYS A 157 22.98 13.81 6.03
N PRO A 158 22.15 13.36 5.08
CA PRO A 158 20.78 13.84 4.94
C PRO A 158 19.89 13.41 6.11
N HIS A 159 18.81 14.17 6.34
CA HIS A 159 17.86 13.91 7.42
C HIS A 159 17.31 12.48 7.38
N GLY A 160 17.49 11.73 8.47
CA GLY A 160 17.11 10.31 8.57
C GLY A 160 18.25 9.31 8.35
N TYR A 161 19.47 9.80 8.14
CA TYR A 161 20.71 9.02 8.09
C TYR A 161 21.69 9.52 9.16
N LEU A 162 22.54 8.63 9.67
CA LEU A 162 23.60 8.95 10.65
C LEU A 162 24.98 8.66 10.05
N LEU A 163 25.98 9.45 10.44
CA LEU A 163 27.34 9.23 10.01
C LEU A 163 27.91 7.98 10.72
N ASN A 164 28.41 7.04 9.94
CA ASN A 164 29.03 5.80 10.41
C ASN A 164 30.38 6.10 11.10
N HIS A 165 30.87 5.18 11.92
CA HIS A 165 32.15 5.24 12.64
C HIS A 165 33.38 5.53 11.75
N ASN A 166 33.30 5.29 10.43
CA ASN A 166 34.35 5.66 9.46
C ASN A 166 34.36 7.16 9.10
N ASN A 167 33.43 7.97 9.63
CA ASN A 167 33.21 9.39 9.35
C ASN A 167 33.01 9.74 7.85
N ARG A 168 32.61 8.77 7.01
CA ARG A 168 32.46 8.94 5.54
C ARG A 168 31.16 8.38 4.96
N THR A 169 30.67 7.24 5.46
CA THR A 169 29.40 6.65 5.02
C THR A 169 28.24 7.10 5.91
N CYS A 170 27.06 7.28 5.31
CA CYS A 170 25.84 7.64 6.01
C CYS A 170 24.87 6.46 5.99
N ASP A 171 24.59 5.90 7.15
CA ASP A 171 23.71 4.72 7.31
C ASP A 171 22.28 5.17 7.63
N ALA A 172 21.29 4.50 7.04
CA ALA A 172 19.89 4.81 7.31
C ALA A 172 19.52 4.52 8.77
N ILE A 173 18.85 5.46 9.43
CA ILE A 173 18.33 5.27 10.80
C ILE A 173 17.33 4.11 10.79
N LYS A 174 17.49 3.16 11.70
CA LYS A 174 16.61 1.97 11.81
C LYS A 174 15.67 2.10 12.99
N CYS A 175 14.39 1.79 12.78
CA CYS A 175 13.42 1.62 13.84
C CYS A 175 13.59 0.26 14.53
N GLY A 176 13.12 0.16 15.78
CA GLY A 176 13.00 -1.13 16.47
C GLY A 176 12.07 -2.11 15.73
N PRO A 177 12.10 -3.42 16.07
CA PRO A 177 11.17 -4.38 15.49
C PRO A 177 9.70 -3.93 15.69
N PRO A 178 8.83 -4.09 14.68
CA PRO A 178 7.41 -3.77 14.82
C PRO A 178 6.74 -4.52 15.98
N GLU A 179 5.78 -3.87 16.65
CA GLU A 179 5.01 -4.54 17.71
C GLU A 179 4.22 -5.74 17.14
N PRO A 180 4.23 -6.91 17.81
CA PRO A 180 3.58 -8.11 17.30
C PRO A 180 2.05 -8.01 17.39
N LEU A 181 1.36 -8.03 16.25
CA LEU A 181 -0.10 -8.04 16.20
C LEU A 181 -0.66 -9.41 16.59
N LEU A 182 -1.37 -9.46 17.71
CA LEU A 182 -2.10 -10.64 18.15
C LEU A 182 -3.08 -11.13 17.07
N ASN A 183 -2.96 -12.40 16.70
CA ASN A 183 -3.72 -13.05 15.62
C ASN A 183 -3.53 -12.43 14.22
N GLY A 184 -2.38 -11.77 13.99
CA GLY A 184 -1.99 -11.19 12.71
C GLY A 184 -0.50 -11.37 12.40
N HIS A 185 -0.04 -10.63 11.38
CA HIS A 185 1.35 -10.53 10.96
C HIS A 185 1.62 -9.15 10.33
N VAL A 186 2.90 -8.83 10.12
CA VAL A 186 3.38 -7.58 9.52
C VAL A 186 3.99 -7.88 8.16
N LYS A 187 3.82 -6.99 7.17
CA LYS A 187 4.56 -6.99 5.91
C LYS A 187 5.19 -5.63 5.64
N PHE A 188 6.31 -5.63 4.93
CA PHE A 188 6.87 -4.42 4.34
C PHE A 188 6.15 -4.11 3.03
N VAL A 189 5.57 -2.91 2.95
CA VAL A 189 5.01 -2.32 1.72
C VAL A 189 6.11 -1.55 0.96
N LYS A 190 7.07 -0.99 1.70
CA LYS A 190 8.22 -0.27 1.16
C LYS A 190 9.42 -0.43 2.09
N GLY A 191 10.62 -0.58 1.52
CA GLY A 191 11.86 -0.74 2.30
C GLY A 191 12.00 -2.11 2.95
N SER A 192 13.04 -2.26 3.77
CA SER A 192 13.42 -3.50 4.45
C SER A 192 14.20 -3.19 5.74
N ASN A 193 14.38 -4.17 6.63
CA ASN A 193 15.23 -4.06 7.83
C ASN A 193 14.94 -2.83 8.73
N ASN A 194 13.67 -2.40 8.79
CA ASN A 194 13.18 -1.26 9.57
C ASN A 194 13.85 0.10 9.25
N GLU A 195 14.45 0.25 8.07
CA GLU A 195 15.19 1.47 7.69
C GLU A 195 14.27 2.69 7.52
N TYR A 196 14.82 3.90 7.65
CA TYR A 196 14.10 5.16 7.52
C TYR A 196 13.24 5.22 6.25
N LEU A 197 11.99 5.71 6.37
CA LEU A 197 10.97 5.68 5.33
C LEU A 197 10.50 4.28 4.86
N SER A 198 10.92 3.19 5.53
CA SER A 198 10.23 1.90 5.39
C SER A 198 8.78 2.04 5.83
N VAL A 199 7.87 1.43 5.08
CA VAL A 199 6.44 1.38 5.37
C VAL A 199 6.05 -0.05 5.63
N ILE A 200 5.44 -0.31 6.78
CA ILE A 200 4.87 -1.61 7.14
C ILE A 200 3.34 -1.53 7.18
N GLU A 201 2.72 -2.66 6.88
CA GLU A 201 1.28 -2.87 6.91
C GLU A 201 0.97 -4.09 7.79
N TYR A 202 -0.09 -3.95 8.59
CA TYR A 202 -0.57 -4.98 9.50
C TYR A 202 -1.74 -5.75 8.90
N HIS A 203 -1.71 -7.08 9.00
CA HIS A 203 -2.76 -7.96 8.48
C HIS A 203 -3.22 -8.98 9.53
N CYS A 204 -4.52 -9.26 9.59
CA CYS A 204 -5.06 -10.38 10.38
C CYS A 204 -4.90 -11.73 9.65
N ASN A 205 -4.79 -12.82 10.42
CA ASN A 205 -4.60 -14.16 9.90
C ASN A 205 -5.91 -14.75 9.35
N LYS A 206 -6.26 -14.32 8.12
CA LYS A 206 -7.37 -14.86 7.31
C LYS A 206 -7.16 -16.36 7.03
N PRO A 207 -8.23 -17.18 6.93
CA PRO A 207 -9.65 -16.80 7.00
C PRO A 207 -10.19 -16.67 8.43
N PHE A 208 -9.43 -17.08 9.45
CA PHE A 208 -9.93 -17.20 10.83
C PHE A 208 -10.09 -15.86 11.55
N TYR A 209 -9.34 -14.83 11.15
CA TYR A 209 -9.35 -13.52 11.77
C TYR A 209 -9.52 -12.38 10.76
N ILE A 210 -10.31 -11.37 11.13
CA ILE A 210 -10.60 -10.17 10.34
C ILE A 210 -10.42 -8.89 11.18
N SER A 211 -10.11 -7.78 10.50
CA SER A 211 -9.95 -6.46 11.12
C SER A 211 -11.30 -5.75 11.26
N MET A 212 -11.68 -5.37 12.48
CA MET A 212 -12.82 -4.46 12.69
C MET A 212 -12.39 -3.00 12.52
N GLY A 213 -12.23 -2.58 11.27
CA GLY A 213 -11.88 -1.22 10.87
C GLY A 213 -11.92 -1.04 9.36
N LYS A 214 -12.08 0.20 8.87
CA LYS A 214 -11.91 0.53 7.45
C LYS A 214 -10.46 0.98 7.24
N GLN A 215 -9.83 0.44 6.19
CA GLN A 215 -8.41 0.59 5.84
C GLN A 215 -7.44 -0.17 6.76
N ASN A 216 -6.33 -0.62 6.16
CA ASN A 216 -5.22 -1.25 6.86
C ASN A 216 -4.34 -0.14 7.49
N GLY A 217 -3.88 -0.36 8.72
CA GLY A 217 -3.02 0.60 9.40
C GLY A 217 -1.59 0.55 8.86
N ASN A 218 -1.23 1.51 8.00
CA ASN A 218 0.16 1.72 7.59
C ASN A 218 0.94 2.46 8.68
N TYR A 219 2.19 2.04 8.90
CA TYR A 219 3.14 2.67 9.82
C TYR A 219 4.44 2.94 9.05
N THR A 220 5.01 4.13 9.21
CA THR A 220 6.26 4.54 8.54
C THR A 220 7.37 4.71 9.57
N CYS A 221 8.56 4.18 9.31
CA CYS A 221 9.72 4.42 10.18
C CYS A 221 10.16 5.88 10.07
N GLY A 222 9.98 6.64 11.16
CA GLY A 222 10.39 8.05 11.23
C GLY A 222 11.85 8.20 11.69
N ALA A 223 12.46 9.35 11.37
CA ALA A 223 13.85 9.67 11.75
C ALA A 223 14.11 9.66 13.27
N THR A 224 13.05 9.65 14.08
CA THR A 224 13.11 9.49 15.55
C THR A 224 13.10 8.02 16.01
N GLN A 225 13.50 7.07 15.15
CA GLN A 225 13.55 5.60 15.41
C GLN A 225 12.21 4.96 15.83
N ILE A 226 11.09 5.67 15.64
CA ILE A 226 9.75 5.26 16.06
C ILE A 226 8.86 5.06 14.82
N TRP A 227 8.10 3.97 14.82
CA TRP A 227 7.03 3.69 13.85
C TRP A 227 5.88 4.69 14.00
N ARG A 228 5.74 5.61 13.05
CA ARG A 228 4.67 6.61 13.02
C ARG A 228 3.46 6.06 12.28
N LYS A 229 2.35 5.94 12.99
CA LYS A 229 1.06 5.45 12.51
C LYS A 229 0.39 6.47 11.56
N THR A 230 -0.19 6.01 10.46
CA THR A 230 -0.91 6.87 9.50
C THR A 230 -2.37 6.41 9.23
N GLY A 231 -2.94 5.59 10.11
CA GLY A 231 -4.32 5.10 10.00
C GLY A 231 -4.93 4.65 11.35
N ASP A 232 -6.03 3.90 11.30
CA ASP A 232 -6.79 3.45 12.48
C ASP A 232 -6.11 2.31 13.27
N ASN A 233 -6.64 2.00 14.46
CA ASN A 233 -6.09 0.96 15.34
C ASN A 233 -6.60 -0.43 14.93
N ILE A 234 -5.78 -1.20 14.20
CA ILE A 234 -6.13 -2.54 13.78
C ILE A 234 -6.25 -3.49 14.99
N SER A 235 -7.38 -4.19 15.06
CA SER A 235 -7.59 -5.30 16.01
C SER A 235 -8.20 -6.48 15.27
N CYS A 236 -7.65 -7.68 15.51
CA CYS A 236 -8.01 -8.91 14.81
C CYS A 236 -9.03 -9.72 15.61
N HIS A 237 -10.27 -9.73 15.13
CA HIS A 237 -11.40 -10.45 15.73
C HIS A 237 -11.63 -11.77 15.00
N TYR A 238 -12.04 -12.79 15.73
CA TYR A 238 -12.25 -14.13 15.16
C TYR A 238 -13.54 -14.20 14.35
N VAL A 239 -13.52 -14.99 13.28
CA VAL A 239 -14.69 -15.26 12.43
C VAL A 239 -15.44 -16.46 12.99
N CYS A 240 -16.67 -16.23 13.47
CA CYS A 240 -17.59 -17.29 13.89
C CYS A 240 -18.51 -17.75 12.75
N GLY A 241 -19.12 -18.93 12.88
CA GLY A 241 -20.23 -19.38 12.03
C GLY A 241 -19.88 -19.71 10.58
N HIS A 242 -18.61 -19.72 10.19
CA HIS A 242 -18.16 -20.10 8.85
C HIS A 242 -17.42 -21.44 8.86
N HIS A 243 -17.86 -22.39 8.04
CA HIS A 243 -17.13 -23.62 7.70
C HIS A 243 -16.93 -23.70 6.17
N THR A 244 -15.87 -24.36 5.72
CA THR A 244 -15.41 -24.37 4.31
C THR A 244 -15.93 -25.57 3.51
N LEU A 245 -16.22 -26.68 4.19
CA LEU A 245 -16.73 -27.91 3.60
C LEU A 245 -18.21 -27.78 3.26
N LYS A 246 -18.60 -28.02 2.00
CA LYS A 246 -20.01 -28.11 1.60
C LYS A 246 -20.62 -29.43 2.11
N SER A 247 -21.09 -29.41 3.34
CA SER A 247 -21.69 -30.53 4.08
C SER A 247 -22.78 -31.26 3.29
N GLN A 248 -22.61 -32.58 3.05
CA GLN A 248 -23.61 -33.45 2.40
C GLN A 248 -24.34 -34.33 3.46
N TYR A 249 -25.61 -33.98 3.71
CA TYR A 249 -26.53 -34.29 4.84
C TYR A 249 -26.57 -35.66 5.59
N GLY A 250 -26.82 -35.63 6.92
CA GLY A 250 -27.32 -36.72 7.83
C GLY A 250 -26.19 -37.52 8.53
N ARG A 251 -26.29 -38.35 9.61
CA ARG A 251 -27.32 -38.90 10.57
C ARG A 251 -26.85 -38.61 12.00
N ILE A 252 -27.69 -38.17 12.96
CA ILE A 252 -28.17 -38.96 14.13
C ILE A 252 -29.57 -39.47 13.73
N PHE A 253 -30.06 -40.56 14.36
CA PHE A 253 -31.42 -41.13 14.24
C PHE A 253 -32.24 -40.50 13.09
N GLY A 254 -31.93 -40.85 11.81
CA GLY A 254 -32.50 -40.14 10.63
C GLY A 254 -31.60 -39.66 9.44
N GLY A 255 -30.40 -40.20 9.12
CA GLY A 255 -29.55 -39.71 7.98
C GLY A 255 -28.43 -40.63 7.42
N LYS A 256 -27.19 -40.11 7.16
CA LYS A 256 -25.92 -40.89 6.95
C LYS A 256 -24.83 -40.80 8.08
N SER A 257 -23.84 -39.89 8.08
CA SER A 257 -22.78 -39.63 9.11
C SER A 257 -22.04 -38.27 8.90
N ALA A 258 -21.43 -37.66 9.93
CA ALA A 258 -20.78 -36.34 9.82
C ALA A 258 -19.32 -36.37 9.31
N PRO A 259 -18.97 -35.68 8.20
CA PRO A 259 -17.59 -35.56 7.75
C PRO A 259 -16.68 -34.82 8.74
N PRO A 260 -15.37 -35.14 8.81
CA PRO A 260 -14.41 -34.36 9.59
C PRO A 260 -14.47 -32.88 9.20
N GLY A 261 -14.55 -31.99 10.19
CA GLY A 261 -14.60 -30.53 9.98
C GLY A 261 -15.95 -29.96 9.50
N SER A 262 -17.02 -30.76 9.34
CA SER A 262 -18.33 -30.21 8.93
C SER A 262 -19.06 -29.45 10.05
N PHE A 263 -18.74 -29.73 11.31
CA PHE A 263 -19.23 -29.02 12.50
C PHE A 263 -18.05 -28.60 13.38
N PRO A 264 -17.23 -27.63 12.93
CA PRO A 264 -15.94 -27.30 13.57
C PRO A 264 -16.07 -26.63 14.94
N TRP A 265 -17.30 -26.29 15.35
CA TRP A 265 -17.63 -25.80 16.68
C TRP A 265 -17.99 -26.91 17.68
N GLN A 266 -18.22 -28.15 17.22
CA GLN A 266 -18.64 -29.24 18.10
C GLN A 266 -17.49 -29.67 19.01
N VAL A 267 -17.81 -29.80 20.30
CA VAL A 267 -16.96 -30.37 21.34
C VAL A 267 -17.62 -31.66 21.85
N TYR A 268 -16.80 -32.65 22.20
CA TYR A 268 -17.20 -33.82 22.97
C TYR A 268 -16.86 -33.59 24.45
N LEU A 269 -17.83 -33.79 25.33
CA LEU A 269 -17.75 -33.54 26.76
C LEU A 269 -17.97 -34.86 27.52
N LEU A 270 -17.16 -35.09 28.55
CA LEU A 270 -17.31 -36.18 29.52
C LEU A 270 -17.34 -35.59 30.93
N ASN A 271 -18.40 -35.88 31.69
CA ASN A 271 -18.50 -35.57 33.13
C ASN A 271 -18.78 -36.89 33.87
N ASN A 272 -17.80 -37.37 34.65
CA ASN A 272 -17.90 -38.65 35.38
C ASN A 272 -18.46 -39.79 34.49
N GLU A 273 -17.79 -40.01 33.36
CA GLU A 273 -18.12 -40.97 32.29
C GLU A 273 -19.41 -40.70 31.48
N ASN A 274 -20.31 -39.82 31.94
CA ASN A 274 -21.48 -39.40 31.16
C ASN A 274 -21.06 -38.61 29.93
N ARG A 275 -21.57 -39.01 28.75
CA ARG A 275 -21.33 -38.35 27.45
C ARG A 275 -22.25 -37.15 27.27
N GLY A 276 -21.69 -36.03 26.83
CA GLY A 276 -22.42 -34.88 26.34
C GLY A 276 -21.69 -34.17 25.20
N GLY A 277 -22.31 -33.13 24.68
CA GLY A 277 -21.72 -32.17 23.76
C GLY A 277 -21.50 -30.80 24.41
N ALA A 278 -20.69 -29.98 23.74
CA ALA A 278 -20.61 -28.55 23.96
C ALA A 278 -20.30 -27.87 22.61
N VAL A 279 -20.40 -26.55 22.54
CA VAL A 279 -20.01 -25.76 21.35
C VAL A 279 -19.04 -24.63 21.66
N ILE A 280 -18.05 -24.44 20.79
CA ILE A 280 -17.08 -23.35 20.88
C ILE A 280 -17.78 -22.02 20.53
N ILE A 281 -17.78 -21.05 21.43
CA ILE A 281 -18.35 -19.70 21.19
C ILE A 281 -17.30 -18.57 21.16
N GLY A 282 -16.04 -18.86 21.50
CA GLY A 282 -14.93 -17.92 21.38
C GLY A 282 -13.58 -18.51 21.77
N GLU A 283 -12.52 -17.71 21.74
CA GLU A 283 -11.12 -18.19 21.95
C GLU A 283 -10.86 -18.90 23.29
N LYS A 284 -11.68 -18.69 24.32
CA LYS A 284 -11.55 -19.31 25.65
C LYS A 284 -12.87 -19.84 26.23
N TRP A 285 -13.92 -19.92 25.42
CA TRP A 285 -15.29 -20.10 25.92
C TRP A 285 -16.05 -21.16 25.13
N LEU A 286 -16.62 -22.12 25.87
CA LEU A 286 -17.54 -23.14 25.38
C LEU A 286 -18.91 -22.93 26.02
N MET A 287 -19.97 -23.36 25.33
CA MET A 287 -21.36 -23.34 25.79
C MET A 287 -21.96 -24.75 25.73
N THR A 288 -22.78 -25.10 26.71
CA THR A 288 -23.38 -26.43 26.90
C THR A 288 -24.70 -26.29 27.67
N ALA A 289 -25.44 -27.38 27.80
CA ALA A 289 -26.46 -27.56 28.82
C ALA A 289 -25.82 -27.45 30.22
N ALA A 290 -26.59 -26.99 31.21
CA ALA A 290 -26.21 -26.97 32.62
C ALA A 290 -26.17 -28.38 33.21
N HIS A 291 -27.08 -29.27 32.81
CA HIS A 291 -27.14 -30.63 33.37
C HIS A 291 -25.87 -31.46 33.08
N ASN A 292 -25.14 -31.15 32.00
CA ASN A 292 -23.80 -31.69 31.70
C ASN A 292 -22.72 -31.26 32.72
N LEU A 293 -22.96 -30.19 33.48
CA LEU A 293 -21.97 -29.49 34.32
C LEU A 293 -22.28 -29.57 35.81
N VAL A 294 -23.34 -30.28 36.21
CA VAL A 294 -23.75 -30.49 37.61
C VAL A 294 -23.73 -31.97 37.97
N ASN A 295 -23.73 -32.28 39.26
CA ASN A 295 -23.89 -33.65 39.71
C ASN A 295 -25.33 -34.14 39.45
N HIS A 296 -25.49 -35.37 38.99
CA HIS A 296 -26.76 -35.93 38.53
C HIS A 296 -27.91 -35.75 39.54
N GLY A 297 -29.02 -35.14 39.10
CA GLY A 297 -30.18 -34.85 39.96
C GLY A 297 -30.00 -33.67 40.92
N THR A 298 -28.97 -32.83 40.74
CA THR A 298 -28.71 -31.64 41.57
C THR A 298 -28.53 -30.38 40.72
N THR A 299 -28.50 -29.22 41.39
CA THR A 299 -28.10 -27.92 40.80
C THR A 299 -26.65 -27.54 41.12
N VAL A 300 -25.88 -28.42 41.78
CA VAL A 300 -24.52 -28.13 42.23
C VAL A 300 -23.52 -28.44 41.11
N PRO A 301 -22.71 -27.46 40.66
CA PRO A 301 -21.70 -27.69 39.63
C PRO A 301 -20.69 -28.77 40.02
N THR A 302 -20.35 -29.65 39.07
CA THR A 302 -19.27 -30.62 39.24
C THR A 302 -17.91 -29.92 39.20
N GLU A 303 -16.98 -30.37 40.03
CA GLU A 303 -15.58 -29.91 40.02
C GLU A 303 -14.94 -30.12 38.64
N LYS A 304 -14.18 -29.13 38.17
CA LYS A 304 -13.61 -29.08 36.80
C LYS A 304 -12.66 -30.25 36.50
N GLU A 305 -12.05 -30.83 37.52
CA GLU A 305 -11.16 -32.00 37.46
C GLU A 305 -11.87 -33.25 36.93
N HIS A 306 -13.18 -33.38 37.16
CA HIS A 306 -14.02 -34.49 36.70
C HIS A 306 -14.60 -34.28 35.29
N ILE A 307 -14.42 -33.08 34.70
CA ILE A 307 -14.96 -32.71 33.39
C ILE A 307 -13.84 -32.66 32.36
N LYS A 308 -13.96 -33.45 31.30
CA LYS A 308 -13.00 -33.52 30.19
C LYS A 308 -13.67 -33.08 28.89
N VAL A 309 -13.03 -32.18 28.15
CA VAL A 309 -13.57 -31.60 26.90
C VAL A 309 -12.57 -31.71 25.76
N TYR A 310 -13.06 -32.14 24.59
CA TYR A 310 -12.26 -32.55 23.44
C TYR A 310 -12.80 -31.93 22.14
N ALA A 311 -11.93 -31.33 21.33
CA ALA A 311 -12.30 -30.66 20.07
C ALA A 311 -11.45 -31.10 18.86
N GLY A 312 -11.93 -30.85 17.64
CA GLY A 312 -11.15 -30.96 16.40
C GLY A 312 -11.11 -32.31 15.69
N HIS A 313 -11.74 -33.35 16.27
CA HIS A 313 -11.90 -34.66 15.65
C HIS A 313 -13.38 -35.11 15.70
N ASN A 314 -13.71 -36.19 14.98
CA ASN A 314 -15.08 -36.64 14.75
C ASN A 314 -15.30 -38.14 15.08
N ASN A 315 -14.40 -38.78 15.83
CA ASN A 315 -14.56 -40.17 16.26
C ASN A 315 -13.93 -40.41 17.64
N VAL A 316 -14.76 -40.61 18.68
CA VAL A 316 -14.34 -40.72 20.09
C VAL A 316 -13.55 -42.00 20.41
N ASN A 317 -13.47 -42.96 19.48
CA ASN A 317 -12.52 -44.09 19.61
C ASN A 317 -11.07 -43.67 19.33
N GLN A 318 -10.84 -42.42 18.90
CA GLN A 318 -9.52 -41.84 18.59
C GLN A 318 -9.28 -40.58 19.43
N LEU A 319 -9.40 -40.69 20.77
CA LEU A 319 -9.20 -39.57 21.71
C LEU A 319 -7.82 -38.92 21.61
N ASP A 320 -6.81 -39.69 21.19
CA ASP A 320 -5.45 -39.24 20.86
C ASP A 320 -5.40 -38.18 19.74
N ARG A 321 -6.42 -38.13 18.89
CA ARG A 321 -6.51 -37.22 17.74
C ARG A 321 -7.35 -35.96 18.01
N PHE A 322 -7.96 -35.84 19.19
CA PHE A 322 -8.62 -34.62 19.63
C PHE A 322 -7.62 -33.68 20.31
N ILE A 323 -7.91 -32.38 20.28
CA ILE A 323 -7.30 -31.42 21.19
C ILE A 323 -8.09 -31.42 22.49
N THR A 324 -7.48 -31.93 23.57
CA THR A 324 -7.98 -31.79 24.94
C THR A 324 -7.90 -30.34 25.38
N LEU A 325 -8.99 -29.76 25.87
CA LEU A 325 -9.05 -28.35 26.29
C LEU A 325 -9.05 -28.26 27.83
N SER A 326 -8.07 -27.56 28.40
CA SER A 326 -7.93 -27.46 29.87
C SER A 326 -8.89 -26.43 30.48
N ILE A 327 -9.76 -26.88 31.37
CA ILE A 327 -10.78 -26.04 32.04
C ILE A 327 -10.16 -25.14 33.11
N SER A 328 -10.62 -23.89 33.16
CA SER A 328 -10.30 -22.87 34.16
C SER A 328 -11.38 -22.77 35.22
N SER A 329 -12.63 -22.57 34.79
CA SER A 329 -13.83 -22.52 35.63
C SER A 329 -15.09 -22.89 34.84
N VAL A 330 -16.12 -23.27 35.56
CA VAL A 330 -17.42 -23.71 35.04
C VAL A 330 -18.51 -22.81 35.63
N HIS A 331 -19.47 -22.40 34.80
CA HIS A 331 -20.51 -21.44 35.14
C HIS A 331 -21.87 -21.99 34.75
N VAL A 332 -22.72 -22.30 35.72
CA VAL A 332 -24.11 -22.74 35.51
C VAL A 332 -25.03 -21.53 35.72
N HIS A 333 -26.13 -21.43 34.97
CA HIS A 333 -27.10 -20.37 35.17
C HIS A 333 -27.74 -20.42 36.57
N SER A 334 -27.85 -19.27 37.26
CA SER A 334 -28.28 -19.22 38.68
C SER A 334 -29.68 -19.76 38.93
N ASN A 335 -30.52 -19.75 37.90
CA ASN A 335 -31.91 -20.18 37.96
C ASN A 335 -32.11 -21.59 37.36
N TYR A 336 -31.04 -22.35 37.13
CA TYR A 336 -31.13 -23.73 36.65
C TYR A 336 -31.88 -24.61 37.66
N THR A 337 -32.84 -25.39 37.18
CA THR A 337 -33.65 -26.31 38.00
C THR A 337 -33.41 -27.77 37.60
N THR A 338 -33.73 -28.71 38.49
CA THR A 338 -33.80 -30.15 38.16
C THR A 338 -34.94 -30.50 37.21
N GLU A 339 -35.82 -29.55 36.90
CA GLU A 339 -36.82 -29.60 35.80
C GLU A 339 -36.26 -28.99 34.50
N TYR A 340 -34.93 -28.91 34.35
CA TYR A 340 -34.21 -28.41 33.16
C TYR A 340 -34.58 -26.98 32.71
N ASP A 341 -35.32 -26.20 33.50
CA ASP A 341 -35.52 -24.78 33.19
C ASP A 341 -34.20 -24.02 33.39
N ASN A 342 -33.89 -23.12 32.46
CA ASN A 342 -32.58 -22.47 32.37
C ASN A 342 -31.39 -23.43 32.24
N ASP A 343 -31.56 -24.56 31.56
CA ASP A 343 -30.50 -25.54 31.26
C ASP A 343 -29.46 -25.01 30.26
N ILE A 344 -28.60 -24.11 30.75
CA ILE A 344 -27.47 -23.53 30.02
C ILE A 344 -26.28 -23.28 30.95
N GLY A 345 -25.08 -23.56 30.45
CA GLY A 345 -23.83 -23.34 31.16
C GLY A 345 -22.66 -23.00 30.23
N LEU A 346 -21.63 -22.39 30.80
CA LEU A 346 -20.41 -21.95 30.12
C LEU A 346 -19.16 -22.55 30.76
N ILE A 347 -18.19 -22.89 29.92
CA ILE A 347 -16.88 -23.41 30.35
C ILE A 347 -15.81 -22.40 29.91
N LYS A 348 -15.02 -21.92 30.87
CA LYS A 348 -13.87 -21.03 30.66
C LYS A 348 -12.60 -21.88 30.53
N LEU A 349 -11.76 -21.62 29.55
CA LEU A 349 -10.53 -22.38 29.28
C LEU A 349 -9.26 -21.64 29.77
N ASN A 350 -8.26 -22.41 30.20
CA ASN A 350 -6.98 -21.85 30.66
C ASN A 350 -6.17 -21.23 29.51
N SER A 351 -5.94 -22.01 28.46
CA SER A 351 -5.28 -21.58 27.21
C SER A 351 -6.28 -20.97 26.22
N LYS A 352 -5.80 -20.32 25.15
CA LYS A 352 -6.63 -19.99 23.99
C LYS A 352 -6.73 -21.20 23.06
N ILE A 353 -7.90 -21.41 22.46
CA ILE A 353 -8.11 -22.33 21.35
C ILE A 353 -7.38 -21.78 20.12
N THR A 354 -6.60 -22.63 19.44
CA THR A 354 -6.04 -22.30 18.11
C THR A 354 -7.04 -22.75 17.05
N PHE A 355 -7.58 -21.82 16.27
CA PHE A 355 -8.56 -22.14 15.23
C PHE A 355 -7.92 -22.76 13.98
N SER A 356 -8.69 -23.62 13.30
CA SER A 356 -8.29 -24.38 12.12
C SER A 356 -9.52 -24.69 11.24
N GLU A 357 -9.40 -25.52 10.22
CA GLU A 357 -10.58 -26.00 9.46
C GLU A 357 -11.51 -26.86 10.33
N ASN A 358 -10.97 -27.60 11.30
CA ASN A 358 -11.74 -28.50 12.18
C ASN A 358 -12.15 -27.87 13.52
N ILE A 359 -11.65 -26.66 13.85
CA ILE A 359 -11.86 -26.00 15.14
C ILE A 359 -12.17 -24.52 14.89
N ARG A 360 -13.44 -24.12 15.03
CA ARG A 360 -13.92 -22.74 14.80
C ARG A 360 -15.12 -22.42 15.69
N PRO A 361 -15.33 -21.16 16.12
CA PRO A 361 -16.48 -20.82 16.93
C PRO A 361 -17.79 -20.79 16.12
N ILE A 362 -18.90 -21.20 16.72
CA ILE A 362 -20.25 -20.89 16.22
C ILE A 362 -20.62 -19.45 16.61
N CYS A 363 -21.43 -18.75 15.81
CA CYS A 363 -21.93 -17.45 16.24
C CYS A 363 -23.11 -17.60 17.22
N LEU A 364 -23.20 -16.67 18.16
CA LEU A 364 -24.41 -16.48 18.97
C LEU A 364 -25.57 -15.91 18.12
N PRO A 365 -26.83 -16.08 18.57
CA PRO A 365 -28.02 -15.51 17.92
C PRO A 365 -28.10 -13.99 18.11
N LEU A 366 -29.05 -13.34 17.43
CA LEU A 366 -29.28 -11.90 17.52
C LEU A 366 -30.28 -11.57 18.65
N LYS A 367 -30.14 -10.42 19.29
CA LYS A 367 -30.92 -10.04 20.50
C LYS A 367 -32.43 -9.80 20.25
N HIS A 368 -32.86 -9.70 19.01
CA HIS A 368 -34.28 -9.51 18.61
C HIS A 368 -34.74 -10.59 17.62
N ASP A 369 -34.31 -11.82 17.87
CA ASP A 369 -34.62 -13.00 17.05
C ASP A 369 -35.95 -13.64 17.48
N GLU A 370 -37.06 -13.16 16.91
CA GLU A 370 -38.37 -13.80 17.05
C GLU A 370 -38.34 -15.24 16.52
N MET A 371 -38.89 -16.18 17.30
CA MET A 371 -38.76 -17.61 17.04
C MET A 371 -39.69 -18.09 15.91
N LYS A 372 -39.19 -18.01 14.68
CA LYS A 372 -39.85 -18.51 13.46
C LYS A 372 -39.74 -20.04 13.36
N THR A 373 -40.50 -20.61 12.43
CA THR A 373 -40.32 -22.00 11.97
C THR A 373 -38.99 -22.11 11.21
N TYR A 374 -37.92 -22.44 11.92
CA TYR A 374 -36.58 -22.60 11.39
C TYR A 374 -36.31 -24.08 11.05
N ARG A 375 -35.70 -24.36 9.90
CA ARG A 375 -35.07 -25.66 9.63
C ARG A 375 -33.57 -25.53 9.89
N GLY A 376 -33.07 -26.32 10.83
CA GLY A 376 -31.68 -26.27 11.28
C GLY A 376 -31.05 -27.65 11.36
N TRP A 377 -29.81 -27.69 11.82
CA TRP A 377 -29.03 -28.90 12.00
C TRP A 377 -28.63 -29.07 13.46
N VAL A 378 -28.63 -30.33 13.93
CA VAL A 378 -28.08 -30.73 15.23
C VAL A 378 -26.99 -31.74 14.96
N SER A 379 -25.86 -31.62 15.66
CA SER A 379 -24.74 -32.57 15.64
C SER A 379 -24.45 -33.10 17.03
N GLY A 380 -23.95 -34.33 17.16
CA GLY A 380 -23.68 -34.94 18.46
C GLY A 380 -23.18 -36.38 18.40
N TYR A 381 -23.15 -37.04 19.56
CA TYR A 381 -22.63 -38.40 19.79
C TYR A 381 -23.63 -39.31 20.53
N GLY A 382 -24.89 -38.87 20.64
CA GLY A 382 -25.94 -39.54 21.39
C GLY A 382 -26.46 -40.83 20.76
N VAL A 383 -27.56 -41.32 21.33
CA VAL A 383 -28.23 -42.57 20.93
C VAL A 383 -28.78 -42.49 19.51
N THR A 384 -28.57 -43.57 18.76
CA THR A 384 -28.96 -43.72 17.35
C THR A 384 -30.20 -44.60 17.18
N ASP A 385 -30.68 -44.78 15.95
CA ASP A 385 -31.76 -45.71 15.60
C ASP A 385 -31.42 -47.20 15.83
N GLN A 386 -30.19 -47.50 16.27
CA GLN A 386 -29.76 -48.81 16.75
C GLN A 386 -29.83 -48.92 18.29
N LEU A 387 -30.43 -47.94 18.97
CA LEU A 387 -30.54 -47.81 20.44
C LEU A 387 -29.18 -47.79 21.18
N THR A 388 -28.09 -47.49 20.46
CA THR A 388 -26.73 -47.35 20.98
C THR A 388 -26.18 -45.96 20.72
N THR A 389 -25.35 -45.44 21.65
CA THR A 389 -24.63 -44.17 21.47
C THR A 389 -23.60 -44.26 20.35
N SER A 390 -23.42 -43.18 19.60
CA SER A 390 -22.45 -43.16 18.50
C SER A 390 -21.04 -42.87 18.98
N ASN A 391 -20.06 -43.59 18.43
CA ASN A 391 -18.65 -43.24 18.59
C ASN A 391 -18.14 -42.28 17.50
N GLU A 392 -18.79 -42.24 16.33
CA GLU A 392 -18.53 -41.20 15.32
C GLU A 392 -19.40 -39.96 15.58
N LEU A 393 -18.98 -38.80 15.08
CA LEU A 393 -19.83 -37.61 15.06
C LEU A 393 -20.95 -37.81 14.02
N LYS A 394 -22.14 -37.43 14.44
CA LYS A 394 -23.40 -37.69 13.76
C LYS A 394 -24.20 -36.38 13.71
N TYR A 395 -25.08 -36.19 12.72
CA TYR A 395 -25.92 -34.98 12.58
C TYR A 395 -27.25 -35.18 11.85
N VAL A 396 -28.28 -34.41 12.16
CA VAL A 396 -29.62 -34.48 11.54
C VAL A 396 -30.13 -33.09 11.18
N ASP A 397 -30.96 -32.99 10.13
CA ASP A 397 -31.71 -31.77 9.79
C ASP A 397 -33.17 -31.90 10.26
N ILE A 398 -33.63 -30.97 11.10
CA ILE A 398 -34.96 -30.96 11.74
C ILE A 398 -35.55 -29.54 11.71
N SER A 399 -36.86 -29.42 11.96
CA SER A 399 -37.55 -28.13 12.01
C SER A 399 -37.96 -27.80 13.45
N THR A 400 -37.97 -26.51 13.80
CA THR A 400 -38.62 -26.07 15.04
C THR A 400 -40.13 -26.28 14.95
N VAL A 401 -40.72 -26.70 16.06
CA VAL A 401 -42.16 -26.90 16.23
C VAL A 401 -42.74 -25.68 16.93
N ASP A 402 -43.99 -25.32 16.66
CA ASP A 402 -44.63 -24.20 17.36
C ASP A 402 -44.81 -24.50 18.85
N GLN A 403 -44.72 -23.46 19.68
CA GLN A 403 -44.69 -23.60 21.14
C GLN A 403 -45.97 -24.23 21.71
N LYS A 404 -47.11 -24.11 21.01
CA LYS A 404 -48.37 -24.72 21.43
C LYS A 404 -48.36 -26.22 21.17
N THR A 405 -48.05 -26.66 19.94
CA THR A 405 -47.92 -28.09 19.60
C THR A 405 -46.84 -28.77 20.45
N CYS A 406 -45.73 -28.07 20.71
CA CYS A 406 -44.67 -28.50 21.62
C CYS A 406 -45.21 -28.81 23.04
N ARG A 407 -45.76 -27.81 23.74
CA ARG A 407 -46.35 -27.97 25.09
C ARG A 407 -47.44 -29.03 25.13
N GLU A 408 -48.39 -28.98 24.19
CA GLU A 408 -49.50 -29.92 24.10
C GLU A 408 -49.04 -31.39 23.99
N SER A 409 -47.91 -31.66 23.34
CA SER A 409 -47.43 -33.04 23.13
C SER A 409 -46.88 -33.65 24.41
N PHE A 410 -46.12 -32.87 25.19
CA PHE A 410 -45.63 -33.28 26.51
C PHE A 410 -46.76 -33.33 27.57
N GLU A 411 -47.69 -32.37 27.56
CA GLU A 411 -48.86 -32.35 28.45
C GLU A 411 -49.81 -33.55 28.26
N LYS A 412 -49.82 -34.17 27.06
CA LYS A 412 -50.59 -35.39 26.80
C LYS A 412 -50.00 -36.60 27.52
N ILE A 413 -48.68 -36.76 27.53
CA ILE A 413 -47.99 -37.89 28.20
C ILE A 413 -47.87 -37.66 29.71
N ARG A 414 -47.72 -36.41 30.17
CA ARG A 414 -47.68 -36.05 31.61
C ARG A 414 -48.94 -36.45 32.40
N LYS A 415 -50.05 -36.76 31.71
CA LYS A 415 -51.29 -37.29 32.31
C LYS A 415 -51.24 -38.79 32.62
N THR A 416 -50.24 -39.51 32.09
CA THR A 416 -50.01 -40.95 32.28
C THR A 416 -48.67 -41.27 32.94
N ASP A 417 -47.74 -40.33 32.95
CA ASP A 417 -46.41 -40.41 33.56
C ASP A 417 -46.14 -39.08 34.29
N THR A 418 -46.06 -39.12 35.62
CA THR A 418 -45.95 -37.92 36.46
C THR A 418 -44.57 -37.27 36.44
N ASP A 419 -43.55 -38.01 35.99
CA ASP A 419 -42.15 -37.62 36.12
C ASP A 419 -41.68 -36.79 34.92
N LEU A 420 -42.57 -36.59 33.94
CA LEU A 420 -42.35 -35.82 32.72
C LEU A 420 -42.44 -34.30 32.96
N VAL A 421 -41.34 -33.63 32.66
CA VAL A 421 -41.04 -32.20 32.89
C VAL A 421 -41.91 -31.24 32.06
N HIS A 422 -42.10 -30.01 32.56
CA HIS A 422 -42.81 -28.94 31.83
C HIS A 422 -41.90 -28.20 30.82
N VAL A 423 -42.41 -27.97 29.61
CA VAL A 423 -41.78 -27.05 28.65
C VAL A 423 -42.09 -25.59 29.05
N THR A 424 -41.05 -24.79 29.29
CA THR A 424 -41.16 -23.37 29.65
C THR A 424 -40.98 -22.45 28.43
N ASP A 425 -41.19 -21.13 28.59
CA ASP A 425 -40.93 -20.15 27.52
C ASP A 425 -39.42 -19.87 27.29
N ASN A 426 -38.55 -20.45 28.12
CA ASN A 426 -37.11 -20.49 27.90
C ASN A 426 -36.69 -21.62 26.94
N MET A 427 -37.63 -22.50 26.56
CA MET A 427 -37.40 -23.71 25.77
C MET A 427 -38.14 -23.66 24.42
N PHE A 428 -37.71 -24.48 23.46
CA PHE A 428 -38.49 -24.81 22.26
C PHE A 428 -38.32 -26.27 21.84
N CYS A 429 -39.27 -26.81 21.10
CA CYS A 429 -39.17 -28.15 20.49
C CYS A 429 -38.58 -28.09 19.08
N ALA A 430 -37.79 -29.09 18.69
CA ALA A 430 -37.44 -29.34 17.29
C ALA A 430 -37.39 -30.85 16.98
N GLY A 431 -37.89 -31.24 15.80
CA GLY A 431 -38.00 -32.64 15.37
C GLY A 431 -38.73 -32.79 14.04
N ASP A 432 -39.20 -34.00 13.73
CA ASP A 432 -40.15 -34.26 12.65
C ASP A 432 -41.49 -34.77 13.23
N MET A 433 -42.61 -34.20 12.79
CA MET A 433 -43.95 -34.56 13.27
C MET A 433 -44.29 -36.04 13.05
N MET A 434 -43.73 -36.65 12.00
CA MET A 434 -43.91 -38.08 11.72
C MET A 434 -42.92 -38.99 12.47
N GLY A 435 -42.05 -38.43 13.30
CA GLY A 435 -40.97 -39.14 13.99
C GLY A 435 -39.80 -39.51 13.06
N GLY A 436 -38.90 -40.36 13.54
CA GLY A 436 -37.75 -40.86 12.78
C GLY A 436 -36.61 -39.86 12.55
N LYS A 437 -36.70 -38.64 13.11
CA LYS A 437 -35.67 -37.61 13.14
C LYS A 437 -35.72 -36.81 14.44
N ASP A 438 -34.67 -36.89 15.24
CA ASP A 438 -34.60 -36.21 16.54
C ASP A 438 -33.16 -36.05 17.04
N SER A 439 -32.98 -35.25 18.09
CA SER A 439 -31.83 -35.33 19.02
C SER A 439 -32.10 -36.40 20.07
N CYS A 440 -31.06 -37.04 20.61
CA CYS A 440 -31.24 -38.10 21.61
C CYS A 440 -30.32 -37.97 22.82
N ALA A 441 -30.49 -38.86 23.81
CA ALA A 441 -29.66 -38.91 25.01
C ALA A 441 -28.16 -39.00 24.63
N GLY A 442 -27.35 -38.10 25.20
CA GLY A 442 -25.93 -37.92 24.87
C GLY A 442 -25.62 -36.84 23.82
N ASP A 443 -26.64 -36.22 23.22
CA ASP A 443 -26.47 -35.00 22.39
C ASP A 443 -26.55 -33.70 23.20
N SER A 444 -27.06 -33.79 24.44
CA SER A 444 -27.14 -32.73 25.45
C SER A 444 -25.97 -31.75 25.40
N GLY A 445 -26.25 -30.46 25.33
CA GLY A 445 -25.22 -29.41 25.23
C GLY A 445 -24.69 -29.11 23.83
N SER A 446 -25.05 -29.91 22.83
CA SER A 446 -24.79 -29.57 21.41
C SER A 446 -25.78 -28.52 20.90
N ALA A 447 -25.43 -27.77 19.85
CA ALA A 447 -26.29 -26.69 19.35
C ALA A 447 -27.28 -27.12 18.26
N PHE A 448 -28.49 -26.55 18.31
CA PHE A 448 -29.36 -26.41 17.16
C PHE A 448 -28.89 -25.21 16.33
N VAL A 449 -28.33 -25.49 15.16
CA VAL A 449 -27.66 -24.53 14.28
C VAL A 449 -28.53 -24.16 13.10
N VAL A 450 -28.74 -22.87 12.87
CA VAL A 450 -29.43 -22.32 11.69
C VAL A 450 -28.45 -21.48 10.88
N GLN A 451 -28.52 -21.54 9.55
CA GLN A 451 -27.72 -20.69 8.67
C GLN A 451 -28.54 -19.48 8.20
N GLU A 452 -28.03 -18.29 8.48
CA GLU A 452 -28.65 -17.00 8.15
C GLU A 452 -27.64 -16.13 7.42
N GLU A 453 -27.98 -15.64 6.23
CA GLU A 453 -27.09 -14.81 5.38
C GLU A 453 -25.72 -15.45 5.09
N GLY A 454 -25.65 -16.78 5.15
CA GLY A 454 -24.42 -17.58 5.00
C GLY A 454 -23.71 -17.92 6.32
N VAL A 455 -24.03 -17.24 7.41
CA VAL A 455 -23.43 -17.40 8.75
C VAL A 455 -24.24 -18.41 9.58
N HIS A 456 -23.56 -19.34 10.25
CA HIS A 456 -24.19 -20.32 11.14
C HIS A 456 -24.31 -19.78 12.56
N ARG A 457 -25.49 -19.92 13.17
CA ARG A 457 -25.79 -19.46 14.54
C ARG A 457 -26.39 -20.56 15.40
N ALA A 458 -25.96 -20.65 16.65
CA ALA A 458 -26.55 -21.54 17.65
C ALA A 458 -27.83 -20.90 18.21
N LYS A 459 -29.00 -21.25 17.66
CA LYS A 459 -30.30 -20.72 18.12
C LYS A 459 -30.77 -21.39 19.41
N GLY A 460 -30.42 -22.67 19.59
CA GLY A 460 -30.73 -23.44 20.79
C GLY A 460 -29.60 -24.39 21.18
N ILE A 461 -29.70 -24.94 22.38
CA ILE A 461 -28.84 -26.02 22.91
C ILE A 461 -29.73 -27.22 23.24
N VAL A 462 -29.34 -28.44 22.84
CA VAL A 462 -30.05 -29.69 23.20
C VAL A 462 -30.10 -29.81 24.72
N SER A 463 -31.29 -29.95 25.29
CA SER A 463 -31.52 -30.04 26.73
C SER A 463 -32.07 -31.41 27.11
N TRP A 464 -33.36 -31.69 26.86
CA TRP A 464 -33.99 -32.95 27.25
C TRP A 464 -34.98 -33.46 26.20
N GLY A 465 -35.59 -34.62 26.45
CA GLY A 465 -36.59 -35.24 25.57
C GLY A 465 -37.14 -36.54 26.15
N VAL A 466 -37.97 -37.24 25.39
CA VAL A 466 -38.46 -38.58 25.77
C VAL A 466 -37.35 -39.64 25.69
N VAL A 467 -37.42 -40.67 26.55
CA VAL A 467 -36.44 -41.78 26.63
C VAL A 467 -36.27 -42.50 25.28
N GLN A 468 -37.34 -42.58 24.48
CA GLN A 468 -37.29 -43.03 23.08
C GLN A 468 -37.47 -41.82 22.16
N CYS A 469 -36.35 -41.17 21.82
CA CYS A 469 -36.31 -40.06 20.87
C CYS A 469 -36.87 -40.47 19.48
N GLY A 470 -37.40 -39.51 18.73
CA GLY A 470 -37.92 -39.73 17.38
C GLY A 470 -39.23 -40.52 17.29
N GLN A 471 -39.99 -40.67 18.38
CA GLN A 471 -41.37 -41.14 18.31
C GLN A 471 -42.28 -40.15 17.55
N PRO A 472 -43.28 -40.61 16.76
CA PRO A 472 -44.21 -39.71 16.06
C PRO A 472 -44.95 -38.78 17.02
N GLY A 473 -44.95 -37.48 16.74
CA GLY A 473 -45.55 -36.45 17.61
C GLY A 473 -44.74 -36.07 18.85
N MET A 474 -43.54 -36.63 19.05
CA MET A 474 -42.60 -36.21 20.11
C MET A 474 -41.33 -35.61 19.50
N PHE A 475 -40.63 -34.78 20.30
CA PHE A 475 -39.52 -33.94 19.85
C PHE A 475 -38.47 -33.78 20.95
N GLY A 476 -37.22 -33.51 20.58
CA GLY A 476 -36.22 -32.95 21.48
C GLY A 476 -36.58 -31.53 21.91
N VAL A 477 -36.22 -31.18 23.15
CA VAL A 477 -36.42 -29.88 23.78
C VAL A 477 -35.08 -29.16 23.91
N TYR A 478 -35.08 -27.87 23.58
CA TYR A 478 -33.88 -27.06 23.41
C TYR A 478 -33.97 -25.77 24.23
N THR A 479 -32.91 -25.43 24.97
CA THR A 479 -32.79 -24.14 25.67
C THR A 479 -32.58 -23.02 24.65
N GLN A 480 -33.42 -21.97 24.70
CA GLN A 480 -33.41 -20.88 23.71
C GLN A 480 -32.28 -19.87 23.99
N VAL A 481 -31.19 -19.95 23.22
CA VAL A 481 -29.95 -19.20 23.50
C VAL A 481 -30.14 -17.67 23.44
N SER A 482 -31.12 -17.17 22.67
CA SER A 482 -31.42 -15.73 22.58
C SER A 482 -31.83 -15.11 23.91
N GLN A 483 -32.50 -15.86 24.80
CA GLN A 483 -32.91 -15.38 26.13
C GLN A 483 -31.71 -15.13 27.05
N TYR A 484 -30.64 -15.90 26.87
CA TYR A 484 -29.47 -15.90 27.77
C TYR A 484 -28.32 -15.01 27.28
N LEU A 485 -28.48 -14.28 26.17
CA LEU A 485 -27.41 -13.46 25.58
C LEU A 485 -26.79 -12.46 26.57
N ASP A 486 -27.58 -11.80 27.42
CA ASP A 486 -27.04 -10.84 28.39
C ASP A 486 -26.27 -11.52 29.53
N TRP A 487 -26.70 -12.71 29.96
CA TRP A 487 -25.96 -13.53 30.92
C TRP A 487 -24.64 -14.05 30.33
N ILE A 488 -24.69 -14.58 29.10
CA ILE A 488 -23.51 -15.06 28.37
C ILE A 488 -22.48 -13.93 28.21
N ASN A 489 -22.92 -12.76 27.72
CA ASN A 489 -22.05 -11.60 27.55
C ASN A 489 -21.47 -11.11 28.88
N LYS A 490 -22.27 -11.09 29.97
CA LYS A 490 -21.77 -10.73 31.31
C LYS A 490 -20.61 -11.66 31.73
N ILE A 491 -20.84 -12.97 31.79
CA ILE A 491 -19.84 -13.96 32.22
C ILE A 491 -18.60 -13.95 31.32
N MET A 492 -18.77 -13.78 30.00
CA MET A 492 -17.65 -13.64 29.07
C MET A 492 -16.85 -12.34 29.23
N SER A 493 -17.47 -11.27 29.75
CA SER A 493 -16.86 -9.95 29.95
C SER A 493 -16.11 -9.78 31.27
N GLU A 494 -16.31 -10.68 32.24
CA GLU A 494 -15.73 -10.56 33.59
C GLU A 494 -14.19 -10.71 33.58
N LYS A 495 -13.53 -9.56 33.44
CA LYS A 495 -12.12 -9.35 33.81
C LYS A 495 -11.97 -9.68 35.30
N TYR A 496 -11.31 -10.78 35.60
CA TYR A 496 -10.83 -11.02 36.96
C TYR A 496 -9.80 -9.95 37.32
N LEU A 497 -10.14 -9.14 38.32
CA LEU A 497 -9.15 -8.61 39.26
C LEU A 497 -8.60 -9.81 40.02
N SER A 498 -7.43 -10.30 39.63
CA SER A 498 -6.66 -11.21 40.47
C SER A 498 -6.10 -10.41 41.64
N PHE A 499 -6.75 -10.49 42.79
CA PHE A 499 -6.08 -10.24 44.06
C PHE A 499 -5.00 -11.31 44.22
N ASP A 500 -3.75 -10.88 44.35
CA ASP A 500 -2.60 -11.75 44.63
C ASP A 500 -2.02 -11.32 45.97
N GLU A 501 -2.18 -12.16 46.99
CA GLU A 501 -1.74 -11.86 48.37
C GLU A 501 -0.24 -12.13 48.56
N SER A 502 0.60 -11.48 47.75
CA SER A 502 2.05 -11.78 47.73
C SER A 502 2.98 -10.55 47.64
N THR A 503 2.64 -9.39 48.22
CA THR A 503 3.62 -8.30 48.43
C THR A 503 3.35 -7.35 49.61
N VAL A 504 3.22 -7.89 50.83
CA VAL A 504 3.43 -7.08 52.05
C VAL A 504 4.90 -7.18 52.46
N TYR A 505 5.75 -6.23 52.05
CA TYR A 505 6.94 -5.75 52.77
C TYR A 505 7.72 -4.71 51.94
N LEU A 506 7.61 -3.42 52.31
CA LEU A 506 8.73 -2.47 52.50
C LEU A 506 8.23 -1.02 52.56
N SER A 507 7.82 -0.59 53.75
CA SER A 507 7.61 0.82 54.06
C SER A 507 8.69 1.33 55.01
N LYS A 508 9.74 2.02 54.49
CA LYS A 508 10.48 3.11 55.17
C LYS A 508 11.65 3.68 54.35
N ALA A 509 11.94 4.95 54.65
CA ALA A 509 13.25 5.62 54.67
C ALA A 509 13.83 6.35 53.43
N ILE A 510 13.68 7.69 53.48
CA ILE A 510 14.76 8.73 53.43
C ILE A 510 15.07 9.52 52.11
N SER A 511 14.81 10.84 52.22
CA SER A 511 15.49 12.03 51.63
C SER A 511 15.39 12.44 50.14
N CYS A 512 14.66 13.55 49.88
CA CYS A 512 15.14 14.92 49.56
C CYS A 512 16.53 15.17 48.88
N PRO A 513 16.76 16.33 48.17
CA PRO A 513 15.90 17.52 48.00
C PRO A 513 15.93 18.27 46.61
N LYS A 514 15.18 19.39 46.51
CA LYS A 514 15.33 20.61 45.63
C LYS A 514 15.32 20.50 44.08
N LEU A 515 14.29 21.11 43.44
CA LEU A 515 14.32 22.36 42.61
C LEU A 515 12.88 22.64 42.11
N ILE A 516 12.12 23.67 42.55
CA ILE A 516 12.20 25.14 42.40
C ILE A 516 11.73 25.68 41.02
N LEU A 517 10.64 26.46 41.09
CA LEU A 517 10.08 27.44 40.12
C LEU A 517 9.64 26.98 38.72
N LEU A 518 8.32 27.05 38.49
CA LEU A 518 7.71 27.89 37.45
C LEU A 518 6.25 28.24 37.81
N LEU A 519 5.67 29.20 37.07
CA LEU A 519 4.29 29.74 37.18
C LEU A 519 3.96 30.59 38.43
N SER A 520 3.86 31.91 38.21
CA SER A 520 2.88 32.77 38.89
C SER A 520 2.48 33.93 37.96
N SER A 521 1.27 34.47 38.18
CA SER A 521 0.64 35.56 37.42
C SER A 521 0.23 35.24 35.96
N TYR A 522 -0.91 35.68 35.42
CA TYR A 522 -2.02 36.43 36.02
C TYR A 522 -3.39 35.76 35.79
N PHE A 523 -4.26 35.86 36.79
CA PHE A 523 -5.67 35.43 36.77
C PHE A 523 -6.55 36.56 36.20
N LEU A 524 -7.69 36.25 35.57
CA LEU A 524 -8.97 36.96 35.79
C LEU A 524 -10.17 36.31 35.04
N TYR A 525 -11.38 36.58 35.55
CA TYR A 525 -12.73 36.29 35.01
C TYR A 525 -13.20 34.82 34.86
N TYR A 526 -13.76 34.32 35.97
CA TYR A 526 -15.08 33.63 36.00
C TYR A 526 -16.18 34.57 35.39
N LEU A 527 -17.40 34.19 34.96
CA LEU A 527 -18.33 33.09 35.27
C LEU A 527 -19.49 33.14 34.22
N GLY A 528 -20.32 32.08 34.04
CA GLY A 528 -21.67 32.25 33.47
C GLY A 528 -22.29 31.12 32.62
N PHE A 529 -23.25 30.38 33.19
CA PHE A 529 -24.10 29.35 32.55
C PHE A 529 -25.03 29.87 31.41
N LYS A 530 -25.31 29.04 30.38
CA LYS A 530 -26.60 28.30 30.21
C LYS A 530 -26.67 27.36 28.99
N HIS A 531 -27.62 26.41 29.02
CA HIS A 531 -27.99 25.52 27.90
C HIS A 531 -29.01 26.17 26.92
N CYS A 532 -29.03 25.74 25.64
CA CYS A 532 -30.09 24.85 25.09
C CYS A 532 -30.00 24.58 23.56
N ILE A 533 -29.68 23.32 23.21
CA ILE A 533 -30.37 22.37 22.30
C ILE A 533 -31.20 22.87 21.06
N ASN A 534 -31.05 22.13 19.94
CA ASN A 534 -31.90 22.01 18.71
C ASN A 534 -31.84 23.03 17.55
N GLY A 535 -30.83 22.87 16.69
CA GLY A 535 -30.91 22.41 15.28
C GLY A 535 -31.96 22.89 14.25
N LEU A 536 -31.48 23.25 13.05
CA LEU A 536 -32.14 22.99 11.74
C LEU A 536 -31.13 23.10 10.55
N LYS A 537 -31.58 22.95 9.29
CA LYS A 537 -30.77 22.76 8.07
C LYS A 537 -30.96 23.87 7.00
N CYS A 538 -29.88 24.18 6.25
CA CYS A 538 -29.87 24.87 4.94
C CYS A 538 -30.33 26.37 4.96
N SER A 539 -30.13 27.23 3.94
CA SER A 539 -29.53 27.06 2.60
C SER A 539 -28.89 28.34 2.02
N SER A 540 -27.85 28.17 1.20
CA SER A 540 -27.46 28.89 -0.04
C SER A 540 -27.82 30.37 -0.36
N ASN A 541 -26.87 31.03 -1.06
CA ASN A 541 -27.00 32.14 -2.04
C ASN A 541 -27.20 33.57 -1.51
N MET A 542 -26.84 34.65 -2.24
CA MET A 542 -25.70 34.98 -3.15
C MET A 542 -25.88 36.46 -3.62
N ILE A 543 -24.92 37.01 -4.39
CA ILE A 543 -24.96 38.32 -5.11
C ILE A 543 -24.88 39.57 -4.20
N ASN A 544 -24.11 40.63 -4.47
CA ASN A 544 -22.92 40.84 -5.34
C ASN A 544 -22.21 42.15 -4.93
N ASN A 545 -20.89 42.27 -5.16
CA ASN A 545 -20.27 43.35 -5.97
C ASN A 545 -18.72 43.30 -5.92
N THR A 546 -18.09 43.54 -7.07
CA THR A 546 -16.64 43.69 -7.33
C THR A 546 -16.45 44.93 -8.25
N PRO A 547 -15.25 45.53 -8.46
CA PRO A 547 -13.87 45.05 -8.28
C PRO A 547 -13.11 45.89 -7.18
N ALA A 548 -11.78 46.12 -7.12
CA ALA A 548 -10.68 45.95 -8.09
C ALA A 548 -9.25 45.87 -7.48
N ILE A 549 -8.32 45.36 -8.30
CA ILE A 549 -6.89 45.73 -8.47
C ILE A 549 -6.06 46.04 -7.20
N VAL A 550 -5.41 44.98 -6.67
CA VAL A 550 -3.94 44.75 -6.57
C VAL A 550 -3.00 45.77 -5.86
N PRO A 551 -1.94 45.33 -5.11
CA PRO A 551 -1.40 46.09 -3.97
C PRO A 551 0.14 46.33 -3.93
N ALA A 552 0.58 47.07 -2.90
CA ALA A 552 1.89 46.99 -2.26
C ALA A 552 1.70 47.24 -0.73
N ARG A 553 2.49 46.82 0.26
CA ARG A 553 3.61 45.87 0.56
C ARG A 553 4.44 46.56 1.67
N LEU A 554 4.98 45.78 2.61
CA LEU A 554 6.06 46.14 3.59
C LEU A 554 5.75 47.18 4.70
N PHE A 555 5.61 46.65 5.93
CA PHE A 555 5.86 47.22 7.28
C PHE A 555 5.23 46.20 8.28
N ILE A 556 5.78 45.75 9.42
CA ILE A 556 6.97 46.06 10.27
C ILE A 556 7.54 44.72 10.79
N ILE A 557 8.87 44.55 10.92
CA ILE A 557 9.49 43.52 11.79
C ILE A 557 10.72 44.08 12.54
N PHE A 558 10.77 43.79 13.85
CA PHE A 558 11.83 43.97 14.86
C PHE A 558 12.62 45.28 15.02
N MET A 559 12.34 45.96 16.13
CA MET A 559 13.39 46.57 16.95
C MET A 559 14.06 45.50 17.83
N ASN A 560 15.39 45.37 17.77
CA ASN A 560 16.26 45.39 18.97
C ASN A 560 17.76 45.31 18.59
N MET A 561 18.43 46.46 18.63
CA MET A 561 19.86 46.54 18.95
C MET A 561 20.03 47.60 20.04
N GLN A 562 20.92 47.34 20.99
CA GLN A 562 20.99 48.12 22.24
C GLN A 562 21.87 49.37 22.12
N LYS A 563 21.56 50.36 22.98
CA LYS A 563 22.52 51.25 23.66
C LYS A 563 23.78 51.63 22.86
N TRP A 564 23.65 52.56 21.91
CA TRP A 564 24.76 53.46 21.59
C TRP A 564 24.34 54.90 21.90
N ARG A 565 24.93 55.46 22.95
CA ARG A 565 24.92 56.89 23.23
C ARG A 565 25.98 57.54 22.35
N PHE A 566 25.66 58.66 21.72
CA PHE A 566 26.62 59.57 21.08
C PHE A 566 27.67 58.89 20.19
N VAL A 567 27.26 58.52 18.96
CA VAL A 567 28.17 58.75 17.83
C VAL A 567 28.18 60.26 17.61
N ILE A 568 29.37 60.88 17.66
CA ILE A 568 29.53 62.30 17.33
C ILE A 568 29.27 62.44 15.82
N THR A 569 28.45 63.41 15.42
CA THR A 569 28.25 63.74 14.01
C THR A 569 29.56 64.27 13.43
N SER A 570 30.27 63.47 12.64
CA SER A 570 31.38 63.93 11.79
C SER A 570 30.88 65.10 10.96
N VAL A 571 31.51 66.27 11.08
CA VAL A 571 30.94 67.50 10.55
C VAL A 571 31.31 67.61 9.07
N MET A 572 30.32 67.46 8.19
CA MET A 572 30.51 67.50 6.72
C MET A 572 30.98 68.87 6.20
N TYR A 573 30.95 69.89 7.06
CA TYR A 573 31.51 71.21 6.84
C TYR A 573 31.91 71.81 8.19
N GLY A 574 32.82 72.79 8.21
CA GLY A 574 33.13 73.53 9.43
C GLY A 574 33.97 74.76 9.16
N GLU A 575 33.85 75.76 10.03
CA GLU A 575 34.63 77.00 9.98
C GLU A 575 35.70 76.99 11.07
N LEU A 576 36.86 77.56 10.74
CA LEU A 576 38.10 77.50 11.51
C LEU A 576 38.70 78.91 11.54
N HIS A 577 38.96 79.44 12.72
CA HIS A 577 39.61 80.74 12.89
C HIS A 577 40.82 80.63 13.81
N SER A 578 41.84 81.45 13.57
CA SER A 578 42.88 81.70 14.58
C SER A 578 42.25 82.34 15.84
N PRO A 579 42.82 82.10 17.04
CA PRO A 579 42.36 82.76 18.26
C PRO A 579 42.30 84.28 18.11
N ASN A 580 41.28 84.88 18.72
CA ASN A 580 40.92 86.31 18.69
C ASN A 580 40.41 86.87 17.35
N TYR A 581 40.48 86.14 16.22
CA TYR A 581 40.02 86.62 14.91
C TYR A 581 38.59 87.22 15.00
N PRO A 582 38.33 88.42 14.44
CA PRO A 582 39.18 89.21 13.53
C PRO A 582 40.19 90.15 14.21
N GLU A 583 40.37 90.09 15.53
CA GLU A 583 41.48 90.76 16.22
C GLU A 583 42.78 89.95 16.12
N HIS A 584 43.89 90.56 16.54
CA HIS A 584 45.24 90.01 16.43
C HIS A 584 45.47 88.79 17.34
N TYR A 585 46.22 87.80 16.84
CA TYR A 585 46.60 86.64 17.66
C TYR A 585 47.67 87.01 18.69
N SER A 586 47.46 86.56 19.93
CA SER A 586 48.45 86.67 21.00
C SER A 586 49.54 85.61 20.81
N ALA A 587 50.76 86.05 20.50
CA ALA A 587 51.94 85.19 20.41
C ALA A 587 52.73 85.17 21.74
N PRO A 588 53.45 84.09 22.09
CA PRO A 588 53.60 82.84 21.33
C PRO A 588 52.34 81.97 21.41
N LEU A 589 52.11 81.17 20.37
CA LEU A 589 50.90 80.37 20.21
C LEU A 589 51.21 79.00 19.62
N ASP A 590 50.65 77.95 20.21
CA ASP A 590 50.48 76.63 19.61
C ASP A 590 48.99 76.28 19.65
N LYS A 591 48.36 76.15 18.46
CA LYS A 591 46.99 75.70 18.30
C LYS A 591 46.86 74.70 17.18
N ASN A 592 46.05 73.68 17.44
CA ASN A 592 45.85 72.54 16.56
C ASN A 592 44.34 72.33 16.38
N TRP A 593 43.94 72.03 15.14
CA TRP A 593 42.59 71.62 14.75
C TRP A 593 42.70 70.30 13.99
N ASP A 594 42.20 69.22 14.59
CA ASP A 594 42.11 67.92 13.94
C ASP A 594 40.75 67.84 13.22
N LEU A 595 40.79 67.74 11.89
CA LEU A 595 39.63 67.72 11.00
C LEU A 595 39.38 66.27 10.56
N GLU A 596 38.13 65.81 10.66
CA GLU A 596 37.75 64.44 10.28
C GLU A 596 36.38 64.40 9.61
N VAL A 597 36.37 63.92 8.36
CA VAL A 597 35.16 63.62 7.58
C VAL A 597 34.95 62.09 7.53
N PRO A 598 33.73 61.60 7.24
CA PRO A 598 33.48 60.16 7.13
C PRO A 598 34.32 59.48 6.04
N PRO A 599 34.53 58.16 6.13
CA PRO A 599 34.94 57.35 4.97
C PRO A 599 34.03 57.60 3.76
N GLY A 600 34.59 57.51 2.55
CA GLY A 600 33.91 57.91 1.31
C GLY A 600 34.02 59.40 0.96
N TYR A 601 34.75 60.20 1.76
CA TYR A 601 34.92 61.63 1.52
C TYR A 601 36.38 62.12 1.66
N HIS A 602 36.70 63.19 0.94
CA HIS A 602 37.95 63.95 1.03
C HIS A 602 37.70 65.37 1.55
N ILE A 603 38.72 65.99 2.15
CA ILE A 603 38.61 67.34 2.74
C ILE A 603 39.06 68.39 1.72
N GLN A 604 38.16 69.31 1.33
CA GLN A 604 38.53 70.52 0.61
C GLN A 604 38.48 71.73 1.56
N LEU A 605 39.64 72.34 1.77
CA LEU A 605 39.88 73.46 2.69
C LEU A 605 40.07 74.77 1.92
N ASN A 606 39.29 75.79 2.27
CA ASN A 606 39.26 77.09 1.63
C ASN A 606 39.59 78.18 2.66
N PHE A 607 40.50 79.10 2.33
CA PHE A 607 40.82 80.25 3.19
C PHE A 607 39.97 81.46 2.79
N ASN A 608 39.14 81.95 3.73
CA ASN A 608 38.41 83.21 3.60
C ASN A 608 39.33 84.41 3.86
N TYR A 609 40.35 84.22 4.72
CA TYR A 609 41.36 85.23 5.07
C TYR A 609 42.61 84.54 5.63
N LEU A 610 43.80 85.02 5.28
CA LEU A 610 45.06 84.53 5.81
C LEU A 610 46.12 85.65 5.80
N LYS A 611 46.55 86.09 7.00
CA LYS A 611 47.64 87.04 7.22
C LYS A 611 48.42 86.68 8.49
N ILE A 612 49.53 85.99 8.30
CA ILE A 612 50.47 85.53 9.34
C ILE A 612 51.83 86.20 9.08
N ASN A 613 52.65 86.43 10.11
CA ASN A 613 53.97 87.06 9.92
C ASN A 613 54.80 86.33 8.84
N PRO A 614 55.25 87.02 7.77
CA PRO A 614 56.07 86.40 6.73
C PRO A 614 57.46 86.04 7.28
N SER A 615 57.94 84.85 6.92
CA SER A 615 59.33 84.44 7.15
C SER A 615 59.77 83.42 6.09
N GLN A 616 61.06 83.36 5.79
CA GLN A 616 61.60 82.39 4.83
C GLN A 616 61.24 80.96 5.28
N ASP A 617 60.69 80.15 4.36
CA ASP A 617 60.13 78.81 4.58
C ASP A 617 59.11 78.68 5.74
N CYS A 618 58.51 79.80 6.16
CA CYS A 618 57.65 79.88 7.35
C CYS A 618 58.32 79.29 8.60
N ARG A 619 59.54 79.76 8.89
CA ARG A 619 60.36 79.33 10.04
C ARG A 619 59.99 80.01 11.36
N ASN A 620 59.35 81.18 11.33
CA ASN A 620 58.96 81.93 12.53
C ASN A 620 57.53 81.59 12.94
N ASP A 621 56.55 82.20 12.27
CA ASP A 621 55.14 81.88 12.40
C ASP A 621 54.72 81.06 11.18
N SER A 622 53.92 80.02 11.39
CA SER A 622 53.44 79.16 10.30
C SER A 622 52.09 78.52 10.62
N LEU A 623 51.25 78.44 9.58
CA LEU A 623 50.10 77.54 9.54
C LEU A 623 50.50 76.29 8.77
N MET A 624 50.60 75.17 9.48
CA MET A 624 50.95 73.87 8.92
C MET A 624 49.70 73.05 8.64
N ILE A 625 49.70 72.30 7.53
CA ILE A 625 48.63 71.36 7.17
C ILE A 625 49.26 69.98 6.99
N SER A 626 48.80 68.99 7.74
CA SER A 626 49.42 67.66 7.79
C SER A 626 48.41 66.54 7.59
N TYR A 627 48.72 65.61 6.68
CA TYR A 627 47.89 64.46 6.32
C TYR A 627 48.78 63.39 5.64
N ASN A 628 48.55 62.10 5.91
CA ASN A 628 49.25 60.98 5.27
C ASN A 628 50.78 61.20 5.11
N GLU A 629 51.44 61.56 6.21
CA GLU A 629 52.86 61.93 6.32
C GLU A 629 53.34 63.17 5.52
N LYS A 630 52.50 63.72 4.63
CA LYS A 630 52.74 64.99 3.93
C LYS A 630 52.48 66.18 4.86
N VAL A 631 53.32 67.21 4.76
CA VAL A 631 53.22 68.44 5.54
C VAL A 631 53.42 69.65 4.63
N MET A 632 52.42 70.53 4.58
CA MET A 632 52.45 71.82 3.90
C MET A 632 52.60 72.95 4.94
N LYS A 633 53.23 74.06 4.58
CA LYS A 633 53.40 75.23 5.47
C LYS A 633 53.03 76.53 4.76
N TYR A 634 52.31 77.40 5.47
CA TYR A 634 51.84 78.67 4.94
C TYR A 634 52.07 79.84 5.91
N CYS A 635 52.42 81.02 5.38
CA CYS A 635 52.62 82.27 6.11
C CYS A 635 52.62 83.47 5.15
N GLY A 636 52.71 84.69 5.68
CA GLY A 636 52.67 85.92 4.90
C GLY A 636 51.24 86.38 4.58
N GLU A 637 51.12 87.12 3.48
CA GLU A 637 49.87 87.60 2.87
C GLU A 637 49.94 87.47 1.34
N GLU A 638 48.82 87.69 0.64
CA GLU A 638 48.65 87.28 -0.77
C GLU A 638 49.68 87.88 -1.74
N ASP A 639 50.13 89.12 -1.53
CA ASP A 639 51.13 89.81 -2.35
C ASP A 639 52.60 89.64 -1.86
N SER A 640 52.89 88.74 -0.92
CA SER A 640 54.24 88.62 -0.34
C SER A 640 55.25 87.90 -1.26
N GLU A 641 56.47 88.45 -1.36
CA GLU A 641 57.52 88.00 -2.32
C GLU A 641 57.99 86.54 -2.14
N ASN A 642 57.75 85.95 -0.97
CA ASN A 642 57.96 84.52 -0.75
C ASN A 642 56.65 83.78 -1.07
N HIS A 643 56.67 82.87 -2.05
CA HIS A 643 55.50 82.10 -2.53
C HIS A 643 54.96 81.04 -1.53
N SER A 644 54.88 81.39 -0.25
CA SER A 644 54.42 80.55 0.87
C SER A 644 52.98 80.87 1.31
N HIS A 645 52.22 81.60 0.50
CA HIS A 645 50.79 81.85 0.69
C HIS A 645 49.99 80.97 -0.30
N PRO A 646 48.90 80.31 0.09
CA PRO A 646 48.10 79.45 -0.81
C PRO A 646 47.29 80.25 -1.85
N GLY A 647 47.30 81.59 -1.75
CA GLY A 647 46.44 82.49 -2.53
C GLY A 647 44.96 82.23 -2.26
N ASN A 648 44.10 82.77 -3.12
CA ASN A 648 42.67 82.48 -3.13
C ASN A 648 42.32 81.10 -3.76
N SER A 649 43.13 80.07 -3.53
CA SER A 649 42.96 78.72 -4.09
C SER A 649 42.45 77.71 -3.07
N SER A 650 41.55 76.81 -3.50
CA SER A 650 41.02 75.75 -2.64
C SER A 650 42.01 74.60 -2.52
N ILE A 651 42.42 74.25 -1.30
CA ILE A 651 43.32 73.14 -1.04
C ILE A 651 42.50 71.85 -0.95
N PHE A 652 42.52 71.05 -2.01
CA PHE A 652 41.98 69.69 -1.99
C PHE A 652 42.96 68.74 -1.30
N ILE A 653 42.47 67.94 -0.35
CA ILE A 653 43.28 67.04 0.47
C ILE A 653 42.70 65.61 0.37
N PRO A 654 43.39 64.68 -0.30
CA PRO A 654 42.93 63.29 -0.51
C PRO A 654 43.13 62.43 0.75
N ALA A 655 42.49 62.84 1.85
CA ALA A 655 42.47 62.14 3.14
C ALA A 655 41.17 62.44 3.88
N THR A 656 40.71 61.47 4.69
CA THR A 656 39.56 61.62 5.60
C THR A 656 39.90 62.36 6.89
N LYS A 657 41.20 62.43 7.24
CA LYS A 657 41.74 63.07 8.45
C LYS A 657 42.85 64.04 8.06
N VAL A 658 42.77 65.27 8.56
CA VAL A 658 43.75 66.35 8.31
C VAL A 658 43.99 67.12 9.60
N LYS A 659 45.25 67.35 9.97
CA LYS A 659 45.60 68.17 11.12
C LYS A 659 46.17 69.52 10.69
N LEU A 660 45.51 70.59 11.12
CA LEU A 660 45.91 71.98 10.93
C LEU A 660 46.60 72.49 12.20
N SER A 661 47.75 73.16 12.09
CA SER A 661 48.55 73.63 13.24
C SER A 661 49.05 75.05 13.03
N LEU A 662 48.64 76.00 13.87
CA LEU A 662 49.18 77.36 13.91
C LEU A 662 50.23 77.45 15.03
N LEU A 663 51.48 77.71 14.64
CA LEU A 663 52.64 77.89 15.51
C LEU A 663 53.20 79.30 15.33
N THR A 664 53.42 80.03 16.43
CA THR A 664 53.93 81.42 16.40
C THR A 664 54.91 81.69 17.54
N ASN A 665 55.88 82.58 17.34
CA ASN A 665 56.96 82.87 18.30
C ASN A 665 56.84 84.24 18.98
N GLU A 666 57.73 84.55 19.92
CA GLU A 666 57.66 85.77 20.76
C GLU A 666 57.99 87.10 20.02
N VAL A 667 58.24 87.09 18.71
CA VAL A 667 58.86 88.20 17.96
C VAL A 667 57.92 88.81 16.89
N ASN A 668 56.83 89.42 17.34
CA ASN A 668 55.96 90.28 16.52
C ASN A 668 56.65 91.62 16.18
N GLN A 669 57.60 91.63 15.23
CA GLN A 669 58.25 92.86 14.75
C GLN A 669 57.73 93.31 13.37
N GLY A 670 56.61 94.04 13.38
CA GLY A 670 56.03 94.71 12.21
C GLY A 670 55.17 95.91 12.60
N PRO A 671 54.98 96.91 11.73
CA PRO A 671 54.22 98.14 12.04
C PRO A 671 52.70 97.93 12.13
N THR A 672 52.19 96.80 11.67
CA THR A 672 50.82 96.33 11.87
C THR A 672 50.87 94.89 12.38
N PRO A 673 50.21 94.52 13.49
CA PRO A 673 50.23 93.13 13.93
C PRO A 673 49.44 92.22 12.97
N PRO A 674 49.81 90.93 12.86
CA PRO A 674 49.07 89.98 12.03
C PRO A 674 47.70 89.64 12.63
N VAL A 675 46.76 89.21 11.79
CA VAL A 675 45.37 88.89 12.19
C VAL A 675 45.12 87.37 12.24
N GLY A 676 46.00 86.58 11.64
CA GLY A 676 45.90 85.12 11.60
C GLY A 676 45.08 84.64 10.41
N PHE A 677 44.10 83.76 10.62
CA PHE A 677 43.35 83.16 9.51
C PHE A 677 41.87 82.94 9.83
N SER A 678 41.08 82.88 8.76
CA SER A 678 39.73 82.35 8.73
C SER A 678 39.61 81.41 7.53
N ALA A 679 39.12 80.21 7.75
CA ALA A 679 39.01 79.16 6.75
C ALA A 679 37.75 78.33 6.97
N PHE A 680 37.22 77.72 5.90
CA PHE A 680 36.18 76.71 6.00
C PHE A 680 36.60 75.45 5.25
N TYR A 681 36.24 74.29 5.80
CA TYR A 681 36.39 73.00 5.13
C TYR A 681 35.02 72.41 4.80
N HIS A 682 34.99 71.55 3.80
CA HIS A 682 33.84 70.69 3.53
C HIS A 682 34.29 69.32 3.02
N ALA A 683 33.42 68.33 3.24
CA ALA A 683 33.53 66.99 2.70
C ALA A 683 33.17 67.01 1.19
N THR A 684 34.03 66.41 0.40
CA THR A 684 33.88 66.20 -1.05
C THR A 684 33.81 64.72 -1.35
N ASP A 685 32.93 64.33 -2.26
CA ASP A 685 32.60 62.93 -2.57
C ASP A 685 33.78 62.19 -3.21
N VAL A 686 33.97 60.90 -2.88
CA VAL A 686 34.84 60.01 -3.65
C VAL A 686 33.98 59.24 -4.64
N ASP A 687 34.08 59.55 -5.93
CA ASP A 687 33.39 58.77 -6.98
C ASP A 687 34.11 57.44 -7.21
N GLU A 688 33.76 56.43 -6.42
CA GLU A 688 34.38 55.11 -6.48
C GLU A 688 34.11 54.39 -7.81
N CYS A 689 33.04 54.77 -8.53
CA CYS A 689 32.76 54.24 -9.87
C CYS A 689 33.65 54.87 -10.96
N SER A 690 34.16 56.08 -10.74
CA SER A 690 35.10 56.77 -11.64
C SER A 690 36.58 56.46 -11.36
N LEU A 691 36.91 55.71 -10.30
CA LEU A 691 38.28 55.24 -10.01
C LEU A 691 38.82 54.20 -11.01
N LEU A 692 38.06 53.87 -12.08
CA LEU A 692 38.41 52.93 -13.14
C LEU A 692 39.68 53.26 -13.95
N SER A 693 40.42 54.33 -13.65
CA SER A 693 41.67 54.67 -14.34
C SER A 693 42.66 55.54 -13.55
N GLN A 694 43.32 54.99 -12.52
CA GLN A 694 44.70 55.37 -12.18
C GLN A 694 45.45 54.36 -11.27
N GLU A 695 46.49 53.76 -11.84
CA GLU A 695 47.74 53.18 -11.27
C GLU A 695 47.72 52.18 -10.09
N ASP A 696 46.80 52.22 -9.12
CA ASP A 696 46.87 51.40 -7.88
C ASP A 696 46.30 49.97 -7.98
N GLY A 697 46.00 49.48 -9.20
CA GLY A 697 45.76 48.05 -9.47
C GLY A 697 44.53 47.39 -8.81
N ALA A 698 43.62 48.16 -8.22
CA ALA A 698 42.41 47.65 -7.58
C ALA A 698 41.37 47.13 -8.59
N ASP A 699 40.71 46.01 -8.27
CA ASP A 699 39.58 45.49 -9.04
C ASP A 699 38.39 46.49 -9.04
N PRO A 700 37.60 46.55 -10.14
CA PRO A 700 36.45 47.44 -10.22
C PRO A 700 35.39 47.08 -9.16
N PRO A 701 34.80 48.06 -8.45
CA PRO A 701 33.94 47.81 -7.29
C PRO A 701 32.65 47.02 -7.59
N CYS A 702 32.22 46.98 -8.86
CA CYS A 702 31.03 46.25 -9.31
C CYS A 702 31.32 45.49 -10.61
N THR A 703 30.89 44.23 -10.66
CA THR A 703 31.16 43.32 -11.80
C THR A 703 30.36 43.59 -13.09
N GLN A 704 29.33 44.47 -13.06
CA GLN A 704 28.53 44.82 -14.25
C GLN A 704 28.14 46.29 -14.31
N ILE A 705 27.45 46.80 -13.28
CA ILE A 705 27.01 48.20 -13.22
C ILE A 705 27.40 48.77 -11.87
N CYS A 706 28.11 49.90 -11.86
CA CYS A 706 28.40 50.71 -10.68
C CYS A 706 27.56 52.00 -10.74
N LEU A 707 27.01 52.42 -9.61
CA LEU A 707 26.27 53.68 -9.46
C LEU A 707 26.86 54.43 -8.27
N ASN A 708 27.51 55.57 -8.51
CA ASN A 708 28.07 56.37 -7.42
C ASN A 708 26.96 57.01 -6.58
N THR A 709 27.16 57.08 -5.26
CA THR A 709 26.26 57.74 -4.31
C THR A 709 27.07 58.49 -3.26
N MET A 710 26.43 59.34 -2.46
CA MET A 710 27.13 60.26 -1.56
C MET A 710 27.88 59.50 -0.45
N GLY A 711 29.19 59.34 -0.61
CA GLY A 711 30.11 58.62 0.26
C GLY A 711 30.10 57.09 0.15
N SER A 712 29.56 56.53 -0.94
CA SER A 712 29.58 55.08 -1.23
C SER A 712 29.02 54.75 -2.61
N TYR A 713 29.29 53.56 -3.15
CA TYR A 713 28.70 53.08 -4.40
C TYR A 713 27.57 52.04 -4.19
N LEU A 714 26.73 51.87 -5.21
CA LEU A 714 25.75 50.78 -5.33
C LEU A 714 25.99 49.99 -6.61
N CYS A 715 26.11 48.67 -6.50
CA CYS A 715 26.19 47.80 -7.67
C CYS A 715 24.80 47.39 -8.18
N ALA A 716 24.72 47.13 -9.49
CA ALA A 716 23.54 46.55 -10.13
C ALA A 716 23.95 45.59 -11.26
N CYS A 717 22.99 44.80 -11.74
CA CYS A 717 23.23 43.75 -12.74
C CYS A 717 22.34 43.91 -13.97
N HIS A 718 22.81 43.42 -15.12
CA HIS A 718 22.04 43.35 -16.35
C HIS A 718 20.91 42.32 -16.26
N HIS A 719 19.89 42.49 -17.11
CA HIS A 719 18.67 41.69 -17.10
C HIS A 719 18.93 40.19 -17.32
N GLY A 720 18.64 39.37 -16.30
CA GLY A 720 18.93 37.93 -16.27
C GLY A 720 20.05 37.54 -15.28
N PHE A 721 20.65 38.52 -14.61
CA PHE A 721 21.60 38.36 -13.51
C PHE A 721 21.02 38.98 -12.22
N LYS A 722 21.57 38.59 -11.07
CA LYS A 722 21.27 39.15 -9.75
C LYS A 722 22.57 39.37 -8.98
N LEU A 723 22.55 40.28 -8.01
CA LEU A 723 23.65 40.44 -7.06
C LEU A 723 23.80 39.17 -6.21
N ASP A 724 25.03 38.84 -5.87
CA ASP A 724 25.40 37.78 -4.93
C ASP A 724 25.47 38.31 -3.49
N VAL A 725 25.89 37.47 -2.55
CA VAL A 725 25.97 37.78 -1.11
C VAL A 725 26.94 38.93 -0.79
N ASP A 726 27.96 39.14 -1.64
CA ASP A 726 28.90 40.26 -1.55
C ASP A 726 28.31 41.62 -1.95
N GLN A 727 27.15 41.62 -2.63
CA GLN A 727 26.53 42.78 -3.28
C GLN A 727 27.39 43.48 -4.35
N CYS A 728 28.42 42.81 -4.87
CA CYS A 728 29.31 43.32 -5.93
C CYS A 728 29.35 42.40 -7.17
N THR A 729 29.18 41.10 -6.98
CA THR A 729 29.21 40.07 -8.03
C THR A 729 27.82 39.83 -8.62
N CYS A 730 27.71 39.80 -9.95
CA CYS A 730 26.47 39.59 -10.68
C CYS A 730 26.39 38.16 -11.26
N ILE A 731 25.67 37.26 -10.56
CA ILE A 731 25.50 35.86 -10.94
C ILE A 731 24.23 35.62 -11.78
N ARG A 732 24.26 34.65 -12.72
CA ARG A 732 23.10 34.28 -13.56
C ARG A 732 21.91 33.88 -12.68
N VAL A 733 20.70 34.37 -13.01
CA VAL A 733 19.48 33.93 -12.34
C VAL A 733 19.22 32.45 -12.61
N GLN A 734 19.00 31.70 -11.53
CA GLN A 734 18.72 30.27 -11.52
C GLN A 734 17.20 30.02 -11.43
N CYS A 735 16.70 28.99 -12.13
CA CYS A 735 15.32 28.51 -12.01
C CYS A 735 15.20 27.34 -11.02
N GLU A 736 14.00 27.13 -10.44
CA GLU A 736 13.71 25.94 -9.63
C GLU A 736 13.99 24.65 -10.43
N SER A 737 14.77 23.73 -9.87
CA SER A 737 15.00 22.41 -10.46
C SER A 737 13.66 21.66 -10.61
N PRO A 738 13.34 21.10 -11.79
CA PRO A 738 12.06 20.43 -12.03
C PRO A 738 11.76 19.29 -11.03
N LYS A 739 10.54 19.29 -10.50
CA LYS A 739 10.04 18.21 -9.64
C LYS A 739 9.70 16.99 -10.49
N SER A 740 9.89 15.80 -9.92
CA SER A 740 9.65 14.53 -10.62
C SER A 740 8.21 14.42 -11.15
N ILE A 741 8.08 13.85 -12.34
CA ILE A 741 6.83 13.55 -13.04
C ILE A 741 6.82 12.06 -13.42
N ASN A 742 5.68 11.51 -13.84
CA ASN A 742 5.59 10.15 -14.41
C ASN A 742 6.11 10.18 -15.87
N GLY A 743 7.41 10.46 -15.99
CA GLY A 743 8.07 10.81 -17.23
C GLY A 743 9.51 11.29 -17.03
N ARG A 744 10.19 11.56 -18.14
CA ARG A 744 11.56 12.08 -18.18
C ARG A 744 11.59 13.54 -18.64
N ILE A 745 12.54 14.30 -18.08
CA ILE A 745 12.86 15.67 -18.51
C ILE A 745 14.26 15.64 -19.12
N SER A 746 14.44 16.34 -20.24
CA SER A 746 15.69 16.31 -21.02
C SER A 746 16.04 17.70 -21.58
N PRO A 747 17.31 18.15 -21.52
CA PRO A 747 18.43 17.52 -20.82
C PRO A 747 18.25 17.51 -19.29
N VAL A 748 18.98 16.63 -18.60
CA VAL A 748 19.09 16.65 -17.13
C VAL A 748 20.37 17.40 -16.77
N LEU A 749 20.24 18.56 -16.16
CA LEU A 749 21.33 19.40 -15.66
C LEU A 749 21.26 19.48 -14.13
N PRO A 750 22.40 19.65 -13.41
CA PRO A 750 22.41 19.79 -11.95
C PRO A 750 21.72 21.07 -11.47
N THR A 751 21.86 22.16 -12.23
CA THR A 751 21.20 23.45 -12.06
C THR A 751 20.78 24.00 -13.42
N TYR A 752 19.75 24.85 -13.44
CA TYR A 752 19.22 25.48 -14.64
C TYR A 752 19.22 27.00 -14.48
N TYR A 753 19.71 27.71 -15.48
CA TYR A 753 19.89 29.16 -15.46
C TYR A 753 19.11 29.85 -16.58
N TYR A 754 18.99 31.18 -16.49
CA TYR A 754 18.31 32.01 -17.49
C TYR A 754 18.74 31.66 -18.93
N ARG A 755 17.74 31.41 -19.80
CA ARG A 755 17.78 30.92 -21.19
C ARG A 755 17.92 29.41 -21.39
N ASP A 756 18.15 28.60 -20.36
CA ASP A 756 18.22 27.14 -20.52
C ASP A 756 16.83 26.57 -20.91
N VAL A 757 16.79 25.55 -21.78
CA VAL A 757 15.57 24.96 -22.34
C VAL A 757 15.49 23.46 -22.00
N ILE A 758 14.32 23.01 -21.54
CA ILE A 758 14.06 21.59 -21.22
C ILE A 758 12.74 21.11 -21.81
N THR A 759 12.68 19.81 -22.09
CA THR A 759 11.51 19.12 -22.66
C THR A 759 11.10 17.95 -21.78
N ALA A 760 9.82 17.93 -21.37
CA ALA A 760 9.20 16.83 -20.67
C ALA A 760 8.58 15.82 -21.65
N HIS A 761 8.70 14.53 -21.33
CA HIS A 761 8.09 13.39 -22.01
C HIS A 761 7.48 12.48 -20.96
N CYS A 762 6.29 11.93 -21.17
CA CYS A 762 5.71 10.95 -20.24
C CYS A 762 6.25 9.53 -20.48
N ASP A 763 6.11 8.67 -19.47
CA ASP A 763 6.41 7.24 -19.57
C ASP A 763 5.34 6.48 -20.36
N ILE A 764 5.64 5.22 -20.73
CA ILE A 764 4.69 4.34 -21.41
C ILE A 764 3.46 4.13 -20.51
N GLY A 765 2.26 4.28 -21.07
CA GLY A 765 1.02 4.28 -20.31
C GLY A 765 0.56 5.65 -19.81
N TYR A 766 1.30 6.73 -20.08
CA TYR A 766 0.96 8.10 -19.71
C TYR A 766 1.00 9.05 -20.92
N LYS A 767 0.21 10.14 -20.86
CA LYS A 767 0.19 11.21 -21.88
C LYS A 767 0.15 12.61 -21.24
N ILE A 768 0.72 13.59 -21.94
CA ILE A 768 0.51 15.01 -21.62
C ILE A 768 -0.84 15.41 -22.22
N ILE A 769 -1.74 15.95 -21.40
CA ILE A 769 -3.03 16.48 -21.85
C ILE A 769 -3.09 17.96 -21.49
N THR A 770 -3.15 18.82 -22.49
CA THR A 770 -3.21 20.29 -22.31
C THR A 770 -4.29 20.88 -23.20
N LYS A 771 -5.22 21.65 -22.62
CA LYS A 771 -6.39 22.25 -23.32
C LYS A 771 -7.22 21.24 -24.14
N GLY A 772 -7.24 19.97 -23.72
CA GLY A 772 -7.97 18.88 -24.40
C GLY A 772 -7.19 18.19 -25.53
N VAL A 773 -5.95 18.59 -25.81
CA VAL A 773 -5.08 17.96 -26.83
C VAL A 773 -4.07 17.04 -26.15
N GLU A 774 -3.88 15.83 -26.69
CA GLU A 774 -2.83 14.90 -26.29
C GLU A 774 -1.51 15.24 -26.99
N LEU A 775 -0.43 15.42 -26.22
CA LEU A 775 0.91 15.76 -26.71
C LEU A 775 1.93 14.67 -26.37
N SER A 776 2.89 14.47 -27.27
CA SER A 776 4.05 13.57 -27.12
C SER A 776 5.14 14.12 -26.20
N ASN A 777 5.30 15.43 -26.19
CA ASN A 777 6.35 16.17 -25.50
C ASN A 777 5.88 17.60 -25.18
N TYR A 778 6.58 18.29 -24.28
CA TYR A 778 6.23 19.65 -23.84
C TYR A 778 7.49 20.40 -23.40
N THR A 779 7.79 21.52 -24.07
CA THR A 779 9.07 22.24 -23.97
C THR A 779 8.89 23.61 -23.32
N PHE A 780 9.82 24.00 -22.44
CA PHE A 780 9.77 25.24 -21.67
C PHE A 780 11.17 25.76 -21.28
N THR A 781 11.27 27.06 -20.99
CA THR A 781 12.54 27.81 -20.93
C THR A 781 12.66 28.60 -19.63
N CYS A 782 13.86 28.66 -19.04
CA CYS A 782 14.11 29.43 -17.82
C CYS A 782 14.16 30.95 -18.12
N GLN A 783 13.32 31.73 -17.42
CA GLN A 783 13.17 33.18 -17.60
C GLN A 783 14.02 33.98 -16.60
N SER A 784 14.19 35.28 -16.87
CA SER A 784 15.03 36.20 -16.08
C SER A 784 14.53 36.46 -14.66
N ASN A 785 13.30 36.07 -14.35
CA ASN A 785 12.70 36.13 -13.01
C ASN A 785 12.91 34.84 -12.17
N GLY A 786 13.68 33.86 -12.68
CA GLY A 786 13.89 32.57 -12.00
C GLY A 786 12.72 31.60 -12.12
N GLN A 787 11.76 31.86 -13.01
CA GLN A 787 10.62 30.98 -13.27
C GLN A 787 10.69 30.35 -14.66
N TRP A 788 10.02 29.21 -14.81
CA TRP A 788 9.87 28.55 -16.10
C TRP A 788 8.76 29.20 -16.93
N SER A 789 8.99 29.37 -18.23
CA SER A 789 8.08 30.04 -19.17
C SER A 789 6.70 29.40 -19.29
N LEU A 790 6.55 28.15 -18.87
CA LEU A 790 5.31 27.41 -18.75
C LEU A 790 5.35 26.56 -17.46
N PRO A 791 4.21 26.30 -16.81
CA PRO A 791 4.15 25.38 -15.67
C PRO A 791 4.45 23.94 -16.10
N LEU A 792 5.00 23.15 -15.18
CA LEU A 792 5.30 21.72 -15.39
C LEU A 792 4.03 20.94 -15.81
N PRO A 793 4.09 20.14 -16.90
CA PRO A 793 2.95 19.39 -17.38
C PRO A 793 2.63 18.21 -16.45
N ARG A 794 1.36 17.80 -16.40
CA ARG A 794 0.95 16.56 -15.73
C ARG A 794 0.83 15.43 -16.74
N CYS A 795 1.59 14.36 -16.49
CA CYS A 795 1.43 13.08 -17.15
C CYS A 795 0.19 12.38 -16.59
N HIS A 796 -0.88 12.32 -17.38
CA HIS A 796 -2.11 11.64 -17.03
C HIS A 796 -2.02 10.18 -17.49
N ILE A 797 -2.48 9.24 -16.66
CA ILE A 797 -2.52 7.82 -17.03
C ILE A 797 -3.51 7.60 -18.17
N ILE A 798 -3.16 6.73 -19.10
CA ILE A 798 -4.02 6.34 -20.21
C ILE A 798 -5.21 5.54 -19.66
N HIS A 799 -6.39 5.80 -20.21
CA HIS A 799 -7.62 5.09 -19.88
C HIS A 799 -8.15 4.35 -21.11
N CYS A 800 -8.47 3.06 -20.96
CA CYS A 800 -9.11 2.28 -22.02
C CYS A 800 -10.61 2.54 -22.12
N LYS A 801 -11.19 2.21 -23.28
CA LYS A 801 -12.65 2.23 -23.48
C LYS A 801 -13.36 1.32 -22.48
N ASN A 802 -14.63 1.59 -22.18
CA ASN A 802 -15.44 0.66 -21.38
C ASN A 802 -15.56 -0.70 -22.10
N PRO A 803 -15.37 -1.85 -21.42
CA PRO A 803 -15.52 -3.16 -22.03
C PRO A 803 -16.93 -3.40 -22.61
N PRO A 804 -17.07 -4.16 -23.71
CA PRO A 804 -18.36 -4.49 -24.30
C PRO A 804 -19.21 -5.37 -23.38
N ARG A 805 -20.54 -5.32 -23.54
CA ARG A 805 -21.49 -6.09 -22.72
C ARG A 805 -21.51 -7.56 -23.14
N LEU A 806 -21.03 -8.44 -22.27
CA LEU A 806 -21.03 -9.89 -22.47
C LEU A 806 -22.44 -10.50 -22.30
N LEU A 807 -23.02 -11.03 -23.38
CA LEU A 807 -24.32 -11.71 -23.31
C LEU A 807 -24.19 -13.05 -22.55
N HIS A 808 -25.12 -13.30 -21.63
CA HIS A 808 -25.10 -14.42 -20.67
C HIS A 808 -23.83 -14.46 -19.77
N GLY A 809 -23.18 -13.32 -19.54
CA GLY A 809 -22.03 -13.20 -18.65
C GLY A 809 -21.90 -11.83 -18.02
N GLU A 810 -20.72 -11.57 -17.45
CA GLU A 810 -20.31 -10.32 -16.82
C GLU A 810 -18.81 -10.07 -17.05
N VAL A 811 -18.38 -8.81 -16.95
CA VAL A 811 -16.96 -8.41 -17.02
C VAL A 811 -16.54 -7.94 -15.63
N LYS A 812 -15.48 -8.55 -15.07
CA LYS A 812 -14.96 -8.24 -13.73
C LYS A 812 -13.59 -7.58 -13.83
N PHE A 813 -13.44 -6.42 -13.21
CA PHE A 813 -12.12 -5.85 -12.94
C PHE A 813 -11.44 -6.68 -11.84
N ILE A 814 -10.19 -7.07 -12.07
CA ILE A 814 -9.32 -7.74 -11.08
C ILE A 814 -8.45 -6.72 -10.35
N SER A 815 -8.05 -5.66 -11.07
CA SER A 815 -7.26 -4.53 -10.56
C SER A 815 -8.15 -3.34 -10.19
N GLU A 816 -7.74 -2.59 -9.16
CA GLU A 816 -8.13 -1.20 -8.98
C GLU A 816 -6.90 -0.28 -9.14
N PRO A 817 -7.02 0.91 -9.77
CA PRO A 817 -8.23 1.48 -10.35
C PRO A 817 -8.74 0.75 -11.61
N GLN A 818 -9.97 1.07 -12.03
CA GLN A 818 -10.62 0.49 -13.20
C GLN A 818 -10.31 1.30 -14.47
N ASN A 819 -10.32 0.63 -15.63
CA ASN A 819 -10.09 1.22 -16.96
C ASN A 819 -8.78 2.04 -17.13
N GLN A 820 -7.75 1.85 -16.30
CA GLN A 820 -6.44 2.50 -16.46
C GLN A 820 -5.46 1.58 -17.20
N TYR A 821 -4.38 2.13 -17.74
CA TYR A 821 -3.26 1.35 -18.26
C TYR A 821 -2.78 0.31 -17.23
N GLN A 822 -2.54 -0.92 -17.69
CA GLN A 822 -2.28 -2.11 -16.86
C GLN A 822 -3.43 -2.55 -15.92
N SER A 823 -4.62 -1.93 -15.97
CA SER A 823 -5.81 -2.56 -15.40
C SER A 823 -6.08 -3.89 -16.10
N VAL A 824 -6.55 -4.88 -15.35
CA VAL A 824 -6.88 -6.22 -15.85
C VAL A 824 -8.37 -6.49 -15.65
N ILE A 825 -9.04 -6.92 -16.72
CA ILE A 825 -10.40 -7.46 -16.69
C ILE A 825 -10.40 -8.96 -16.93
N LYS A 826 -11.44 -9.62 -16.42
CA LYS A 826 -11.73 -11.02 -16.68
C LYS A 826 -13.20 -11.20 -17.04
N LEU A 827 -13.43 -11.84 -18.17
CA LEU A 827 -14.74 -12.24 -18.66
C LEU A 827 -15.24 -13.44 -17.86
N HIS A 828 -16.53 -13.46 -17.53
CA HIS A 828 -17.15 -14.56 -16.79
C HIS A 828 -18.51 -14.89 -17.39
N CYS A 829 -18.70 -16.13 -17.85
CA CYS A 829 -20.02 -16.62 -18.25
C CYS A 829 -20.82 -17.07 -17.03
N ASN A 830 -22.10 -16.67 -16.99
CA ASN A 830 -23.02 -17.07 -15.95
C ASN A 830 -23.54 -18.48 -16.28
N ARG A 831 -23.38 -19.45 -15.38
CA ARG A 831 -23.90 -20.82 -15.59
C ARG A 831 -25.42 -20.78 -15.82
N PRO A 832 -25.97 -21.53 -16.80
CA PRO A 832 -25.36 -22.66 -17.51
C PRO A 832 -24.52 -22.35 -18.76
N TYR A 833 -24.10 -21.10 -18.98
CA TYR A 833 -23.29 -20.76 -20.15
C TYR A 833 -21.78 -20.77 -19.81
N THR A 834 -20.94 -21.09 -20.80
CA THR A 834 -19.47 -21.17 -20.71
C THR A 834 -18.81 -20.53 -21.93
N PHE A 835 -17.52 -20.22 -21.87
CA PHE A 835 -16.73 -19.96 -23.07
C PHE A 835 -16.34 -21.29 -23.75
N PRO A 836 -16.19 -21.32 -25.09
CA PRO A 836 -15.49 -22.40 -25.77
C PRO A 836 -14.02 -22.45 -25.32
N ALA A 837 -13.41 -23.64 -25.33
CA ALA A 837 -12.08 -23.88 -24.75
C ALA A 837 -10.91 -23.09 -25.40
N THR A 838 -11.13 -22.47 -26.56
CA THR A 838 -10.16 -21.67 -27.31
C THR A 838 -10.19 -20.17 -26.99
N TYR A 839 -11.10 -19.69 -26.13
CA TYR A 839 -11.25 -18.26 -25.84
C TYR A 839 -10.41 -17.81 -24.64
N ASN A 840 -9.55 -16.81 -24.86
CA ASN A 840 -8.90 -16.09 -23.77
C ASN A 840 -9.94 -15.26 -23.00
N VAL A 841 -9.91 -15.40 -21.67
CA VAL A 841 -10.89 -14.79 -20.75
C VAL A 841 -10.34 -13.62 -19.95
N THR A 842 -9.04 -13.34 -20.04
CA THR A 842 -8.35 -12.26 -19.32
C THR A 842 -7.82 -11.26 -20.34
N TYR A 843 -8.01 -9.96 -20.10
CA TYR A 843 -7.52 -8.89 -20.96
C TYR A 843 -6.95 -7.76 -20.10
N THR A 844 -5.88 -7.13 -20.58
CA THR A 844 -5.19 -6.00 -19.94
C THR A 844 -5.39 -4.73 -20.78
N CYS A 845 -5.52 -3.59 -20.13
CA CYS A 845 -5.61 -2.28 -20.81
C CYS A 845 -4.22 -1.83 -21.27
N ASP A 846 -4.03 -1.68 -22.57
CA ASP A 846 -2.75 -1.33 -23.20
C ASP A 846 -2.63 0.19 -23.51
N ALA A 847 -1.42 0.62 -23.84
CA ALA A 847 -1.06 2.02 -24.05
C ALA A 847 -1.70 2.67 -25.30
N ASP A 848 -2.42 1.91 -26.13
CA ASP A 848 -3.22 2.39 -27.26
C ASP A 848 -4.73 2.58 -26.94
N LYS A 849 -5.13 2.35 -25.68
CA LYS A 849 -6.51 2.46 -25.14
C LYS A 849 -7.44 1.28 -25.47
N GLU A 850 -6.91 0.18 -26.01
CA GLU A 850 -7.66 -1.07 -26.23
C GLU A 850 -7.38 -2.13 -25.14
N TRP A 851 -8.29 -3.10 -25.04
CA TRP A 851 -8.17 -4.26 -24.16
C TRP A 851 -7.59 -5.46 -24.92
N LYS A 852 -6.47 -6.01 -24.45
CA LYS A 852 -5.74 -7.07 -25.16
C LYS A 852 -5.41 -8.27 -24.27
N ASP A 853 -5.43 -9.47 -24.84
CA ASP A 853 -5.01 -10.69 -24.16
C ASP A 853 -3.47 -10.86 -24.20
N ASP A 854 -2.97 -11.94 -23.57
CA ASP A 854 -1.55 -12.29 -23.54
C ASP A 854 -0.94 -12.61 -24.93
N GLN A 855 -1.77 -12.68 -25.97
CA GLN A 855 -1.41 -12.90 -27.38
C GLN A 855 -1.58 -11.62 -28.22
N ASN A 856 -1.83 -10.47 -27.57
CA ASN A 856 -2.06 -9.15 -28.19
C ASN A 856 -3.34 -9.04 -29.04
N ASN A 857 -4.30 -9.96 -28.90
CA ASN A 857 -5.61 -9.89 -29.57
C ASN A 857 -6.54 -8.88 -28.86
N VAL A 858 -7.20 -8.02 -29.63
CA VAL A 858 -8.17 -7.03 -29.09
C VAL A 858 -9.50 -7.70 -28.73
N LEU A 859 -10.07 -7.33 -27.58
CA LEU A 859 -11.36 -7.81 -27.09
C LEU A 859 -12.52 -7.48 -28.06
N SER A 860 -13.04 -8.52 -28.71
CA SER A 860 -14.11 -8.40 -29.72
C SER A 860 -15.52 -8.54 -29.12
N GLU A 861 -16.49 -7.77 -29.64
CA GLU A 861 -17.93 -7.92 -29.38
C GLU A 861 -18.50 -9.29 -29.81
N ALA A 862 -17.77 -10.06 -30.63
CA ALA A 862 -18.15 -11.42 -30.98
C ALA A 862 -18.00 -12.43 -29.81
N SER A 863 -17.40 -12.03 -28.69
CA SER A 863 -17.22 -12.86 -27.49
C SER A 863 -18.57 -13.23 -26.85
N LYS A 864 -19.01 -14.48 -27.06
CA LYS A 864 -20.32 -14.98 -26.60
C LYS A 864 -20.17 -16.22 -25.74
N CYS A 865 -20.96 -16.27 -24.67
CA CYS A 865 -21.10 -17.45 -23.82
C CYS A 865 -22.06 -18.46 -24.48
N VAL A 866 -21.62 -19.72 -24.62
CA VAL A 866 -22.40 -20.82 -25.22
C VAL A 866 -23.00 -21.74 -24.14
N PRO A 867 -24.15 -22.40 -24.36
CA PRO A 867 -24.74 -23.32 -23.38
C PRO A 867 -23.83 -24.53 -23.07
N GLU A 868 -23.64 -24.84 -21.78
CA GLU A 868 -22.92 -26.03 -21.31
C GLU A 868 -23.87 -27.23 -21.24
N CYS A 869 -23.67 -28.26 -22.08
CA CYS A 869 -24.48 -29.48 -22.05
C CYS A 869 -24.04 -30.47 -20.96
N GLY A 870 -24.97 -31.29 -20.50
CA GLY A 870 -24.68 -32.49 -19.70
C GLY A 870 -24.06 -32.23 -18.32
N ARG A 871 -24.06 -31.00 -17.80
CA ARG A 871 -23.40 -30.63 -16.53
C ARG A 871 -24.39 -30.02 -15.53
N PRO A 872 -25.15 -30.85 -14.79
CA PRO A 872 -26.16 -30.36 -13.85
C PRO A 872 -25.53 -29.61 -12.66
N MET A 873 -26.28 -28.67 -12.10
CA MET A 873 -25.83 -27.88 -10.93
C MET A 873 -25.77 -28.70 -9.63
N VAL A 874 -26.38 -29.89 -9.63
CA VAL A 874 -26.39 -30.83 -8.49
C VAL A 874 -25.84 -32.18 -8.97
N GLY A 875 -24.83 -32.70 -8.27
CA GLY A 875 -24.23 -33.99 -8.56
C GLY A 875 -25.09 -35.17 -8.09
N LEU A 876 -25.16 -36.23 -8.90
CA LEU A 876 -25.76 -37.51 -8.51
C LEU A 876 -24.76 -38.34 -7.69
N GLU A 877 -24.93 -38.33 -6.37
CA GLU A 877 -24.25 -39.20 -5.39
C GLU A 877 -24.63 -40.68 -5.59
N ARG A 878 -23.68 -41.61 -5.41
CA ARG A 878 -23.90 -43.07 -5.49
C ARG A 878 -24.64 -43.60 -4.25
N HIS A 879 -25.95 -43.44 -4.23
CA HIS A 879 -26.83 -43.97 -3.18
C HIS A 879 -26.85 -45.52 -3.17
N LYS A 880 -26.87 -46.13 -1.97
CA LYS A 880 -27.03 -47.59 -1.79
C LYS A 880 -28.45 -48.05 -2.15
N ARG A 881 -28.59 -49.35 -2.43
CA ARG A 881 -29.78 -50.01 -3.00
C ARG A 881 -31.08 -49.69 -2.22
N VAL A 882 -32.07 -49.12 -2.91
CA VAL A 882 -33.47 -48.99 -2.48
C VAL A 882 -34.38 -49.32 -3.67
N LEU A 883 -35.51 -50.01 -3.45
CA LEU A 883 -36.48 -50.35 -4.49
C LEU A 883 -37.40 -49.15 -4.83
N GLY A 884 -37.95 -49.13 -6.05
CA GLY A 884 -38.93 -48.11 -6.47
C GLY A 884 -38.34 -46.73 -6.80
N GLY A 885 -37.02 -46.64 -7.01
CA GLY A 885 -36.30 -45.42 -7.36
C GLY A 885 -36.23 -44.38 -6.23
N HIS A 886 -35.35 -43.40 -6.40
CA HIS A 886 -35.19 -42.27 -5.49
C HIS A 886 -35.98 -41.06 -6.01
N LEU A 887 -36.35 -40.12 -5.12
CA LEU A 887 -36.80 -38.79 -5.55
C LEU A 887 -35.63 -38.05 -6.19
N ALA A 888 -35.84 -37.47 -7.38
CA ALA A 888 -34.82 -36.68 -8.04
C ALA A 888 -34.56 -35.38 -7.27
N PRO A 889 -33.30 -35.08 -6.88
CA PRO A 889 -32.97 -33.76 -6.37
C PRO A 889 -33.30 -32.70 -7.43
N GLN A 890 -33.83 -31.56 -7.00
CA GLN A 890 -34.05 -30.43 -7.91
C GLN A 890 -32.73 -30.08 -8.61
N ARG A 891 -32.76 -29.81 -9.92
CA ARG A 891 -31.58 -29.50 -10.76
C ARG A 891 -30.60 -30.65 -11.03
N ALA A 892 -30.91 -31.89 -10.64
CA ALA A 892 -30.08 -33.06 -10.96
C ALA A 892 -30.28 -33.60 -12.40
N PHE A 893 -31.47 -33.42 -12.97
CA PHE A 893 -31.82 -33.82 -14.35
C PHE A 893 -32.43 -32.63 -15.13
N PRO A 894 -31.69 -31.52 -15.34
CA PRO A 894 -32.21 -30.28 -15.91
C PRO A 894 -32.58 -30.38 -17.40
N TRP A 895 -32.20 -31.47 -18.08
CA TRP A 895 -32.64 -31.79 -19.44
C TRP A 895 -33.99 -32.50 -19.48
N HIS A 896 -34.52 -33.00 -18.37
CA HIS A 896 -35.72 -33.84 -18.38
C HIS A 896 -36.96 -33.06 -18.85
N VAL A 897 -37.62 -33.62 -19.86
CA VAL A 897 -38.86 -33.11 -20.45
C VAL A 897 -40.03 -33.98 -19.98
N PHE A 898 -41.11 -33.35 -19.55
CA PHE A 898 -42.39 -34.00 -19.28
C PHE A 898 -43.38 -33.72 -20.42
N ILE A 899 -43.77 -34.76 -21.16
CA ILE A 899 -44.70 -34.69 -22.29
C ILE A 899 -46.08 -35.16 -21.82
N ASN A 900 -46.95 -34.19 -21.54
CA ASN A 900 -48.30 -34.45 -21.03
C ASN A 900 -49.30 -34.66 -22.17
N HIS A 901 -49.62 -35.92 -22.46
CA HIS A 901 -50.72 -36.37 -23.31
C HIS A 901 -51.42 -37.59 -22.66
N LEU A 902 -52.32 -38.30 -23.35
CA LEU A 902 -53.13 -39.40 -22.80
C LEU A 902 -52.34 -40.51 -22.06
N HIS A 903 -51.23 -41.00 -22.63
CA HIS A 903 -50.40 -42.05 -22.00
C HIS A 903 -49.24 -41.47 -21.17
N GLY A 904 -48.91 -40.19 -21.40
CA GLY A 904 -47.74 -39.53 -20.83
C GLY A 904 -46.42 -39.96 -21.49
N GLY A 905 -45.38 -39.16 -21.32
CA GLY A 905 -44.05 -39.49 -21.83
C GLY A 905 -42.96 -38.57 -21.28
N GLY A 906 -41.73 -39.00 -21.46
CA GLY A 906 -40.50 -38.27 -21.15
C GLY A 906 -39.78 -37.79 -22.40
N GLY A 907 -38.72 -37.02 -22.19
CA GLY A 907 -37.76 -36.63 -23.21
C GLY A 907 -36.52 -35.98 -22.61
N ALA A 908 -35.58 -35.58 -23.47
CA ALA A 908 -34.42 -34.77 -23.11
C ALA A 908 -34.30 -33.54 -24.01
N VAL A 909 -34.09 -32.37 -23.40
CA VAL A 909 -33.61 -31.18 -24.12
C VAL A 909 -32.20 -31.45 -24.62
N ILE A 910 -31.94 -31.30 -25.92
CA ILE A 910 -30.61 -31.52 -26.53
C ILE A 910 -30.03 -30.24 -27.15
N ALA A 911 -30.87 -29.31 -27.60
CA ALA A 911 -30.47 -27.96 -28.04
C ALA A 911 -31.64 -26.99 -27.84
N GLU A 912 -31.42 -25.69 -28.10
CA GLU A 912 -32.35 -24.62 -27.70
C GLU A 912 -33.78 -24.79 -28.25
N ASN A 913 -33.90 -25.34 -29.46
CA ASN A 913 -35.18 -25.58 -30.14
C ASN A 913 -35.51 -27.07 -30.30
N TRP A 914 -34.78 -27.99 -29.64
CA TRP A 914 -34.81 -29.42 -29.96
C TRP A 914 -34.89 -30.31 -28.72
N ILE A 915 -35.86 -31.23 -28.74
CA ILE A 915 -36.09 -32.27 -27.73
C ILE A 915 -36.00 -33.65 -28.38
N LEU A 916 -35.29 -34.55 -27.72
CA LEU A 916 -35.17 -35.97 -28.05
C LEU A 916 -36.20 -36.79 -27.25
N THR A 917 -36.88 -37.73 -27.90
CA THR A 917 -37.84 -38.67 -27.29
C THR A 917 -37.97 -39.95 -28.14
N ALA A 918 -38.85 -40.86 -27.77
CA ALA A 918 -39.17 -42.06 -28.53
C ALA A 918 -40.24 -41.78 -29.60
N ALA A 919 -40.28 -42.58 -30.67
CA ALA A 919 -41.33 -42.49 -31.68
C ALA A 919 -42.69 -42.96 -31.12
N ASN A 920 -42.69 -43.97 -30.25
CA ASN A 920 -43.89 -44.51 -29.60
C ASN A 920 -44.59 -43.50 -28.64
N VAL A 921 -43.91 -42.43 -28.21
CA VAL A 921 -44.48 -41.33 -27.43
C VAL A 921 -45.25 -40.33 -28.32
N LEU A 922 -44.95 -40.30 -29.63
CA LEU A 922 -45.53 -39.36 -30.59
C LEU A 922 -46.53 -40.01 -31.55
N MET A 923 -46.65 -41.34 -31.56
CA MET A 923 -47.55 -42.07 -32.46
C MET A 923 -48.35 -43.15 -31.73
N ILE A 924 -49.61 -43.31 -32.11
CA ILE A 924 -50.50 -44.38 -31.64
C ILE A 924 -50.98 -45.14 -32.88
N LYS A 925 -50.71 -46.45 -32.98
CA LYS A 925 -51.05 -47.30 -34.15
C LYS A 925 -50.62 -46.68 -35.49
N ASN A 926 -49.35 -46.27 -35.57
CA ASN A 926 -48.75 -45.54 -36.70
C ASN A 926 -49.43 -44.20 -37.10
N GLN A 927 -50.33 -43.65 -36.29
CA GLN A 927 -50.86 -42.29 -36.49
C GLN A 927 -50.16 -41.32 -35.56
N ILE A 928 -49.58 -40.24 -36.12
CA ILE A 928 -48.94 -39.16 -35.36
C ILE A 928 -50.00 -38.44 -34.52
N ILE A 929 -49.72 -38.26 -33.23
CA ILE A 929 -50.58 -37.51 -32.32
C ILE A 929 -50.59 -36.03 -32.74
N ASP A 930 -51.77 -35.44 -32.85
CA ASP A 930 -51.94 -34.00 -33.11
C ASP A 930 -51.16 -33.16 -32.07
N PRO A 931 -50.22 -32.29 -32.48
CA PRO A 931 -49.48 -31.41 -31.57
C PRO A 931 -50.36 -30.62 -30.59
N ASN A 932 -51.60 -30.26 -30.95
CA ASN A 932 -52.53 -29.55 -30.07
C ASN A 932 -52.96 -30.39 -28.85
N GLN A 933 -52.85 -31.71 -28.91
CA GLN A 933 -53.17 -32.64 -27.83
C GLN A 933 -51.99 -32.89 -26.88
N MET A 934 -50.78 -32.41 -27.22
CA MET A 934 -49.56 -32.60 -26.45
C MET A 934 -49.13 -31.30 -25.75
N LYS A 935 -48.70 -31.40 -24.49
CA LYS A 935 -48.17 -30.26 -23.72
C LYS A 935 -46.80 -30.59 -23.15
N ILE A 936 -45.78 -29.88 -23.64
CA ILE A 936 -44.38 -30.11 -23.30
C ILE A 936 -43.96 -29.18 -22.17
N TYR A 937 -43.36 -29.74 -21.11
CA TYR A 937 -42.88 -29.00 -19.95
C TYR A 937 -41.41 -29.32 -19.65
N VAL A 938 -40.66 -28.32 -19.21
CA VAL A 938 -39.25 -28.41 -18.80
C VAL A 938 -39.05 -27.81 -17.41
N GLY A 939 -38.05 -28.29 -16.65
CA GLY A 939 -37.76 -27.80 -15.30
C GLY A 939 -38.80 -28.18 -14.23
N VAL A 940 -39.72 -29.10 -14.56
CA VAL A 940 -40.77 -29.56 -13.64
C VAL A 940 -40.26 -30.74 -12.81
N SER A 941 -40.32 -30.60 -11.48
CA SER A 941 -40.02 -31.66 -10.51
C SER A 941 -41.24 -32.16 -9.72
N ASP A 942 -42.39 -31.47 -9.84
CA ASP A 942 -43.67 -31.79 -9.21
C ASP A 942 -44.77 -31.60 -10.26
N ALA A 943 -45.32 -32.70 -10.77
CA ALA A 943 -46.26 -32.72 -11.88
C ALA A 943 -47.57 -31.95 -11.59
N LEU A 944 -47.95 -31.76 -10.32
CA LEU A 944 -49.11 -30.94 -9.96
C LEU A 944 -48.80 -29.43 -9.98
N LYS A 945 -47.53 -29.04 -9.96
CA LYS A 945 -47.10 -27.63 -10.10
C LYS A 945 -46.87 -27.21 -11.56
N ARG A 946 -47.11 -28.10 -12.55
CA ARG A 946 -46.96 -27.80 -13.99
C ARG A 946 -47.77 -26.59 -14.46
N SER A 947 -48.87 -26.26 -13.78
CA SER A 947 -49.68 -25.05 -14.03
C SER A 947 -48.94 -23.73 -13.78
N LYS A 948 -47.79 -23.74 -13.10
CA LYS A 948 -46.90 -22.59 -12.93
C LYS A 948 -45.93 -22.37 -14.11
N PHE A 949 -45.92 -23.29 -15.07
CA PHE A 949 -45.03 -23.26 -16.23
C PHE A 949 -45.86 -23.14 -17.50
N SER A 950 -45.44 -22.29 -18.44
CA SER A 950 -46.04 -22.28 -19.77
C SER A 950 -45.57 -23.52 -20.54
N PRO A 951 -46.47 -24.26 -21.21
CA PRO A 951 -46.05 -25.34 -22.09
C PRO A 951 -45.27 -24.79 -23.29
N LEU A 952 -44.30 -25.54 -23.79
CA LEU A 952 -43.54 -25.18 -24.98
C LEU A 952 -44.34 -25.51 -26.25
N GLY A 953 -44.39 -24.56 -27.20
CA GLY A 953 -45.06 -24.74 -28.49
C GLY A 953 -44.27 -25.63 -29.44
N ILE A 954 -44.98 -26.47 -30.20
CA ILE A 954 -44.42 -27.46 -31.13
C ILE A 954 -44.47 -26.89 -32.55
N LYS A 955 -43.31 -26.74 -33.20
CA LYS A 955 -43.21 -26.33 -34.61
C LYS A 955 -43.33 -27.52 -35.57
N SER A 956 -42.73 -28.66 -35.24
CA SER A 956 -42.80 -29.89 -36.05
C SER A 956 -42.35 -31.12 -35.26
N LEU A 957 -42.80 -32.29 -35.70
CA LEU A 957 -42.45 -33.61 -35.16
C LEU A 957 -41.70 -34.40 -36.24
N HIS A 958 -40.57 -35.00 -35.89
CA HIS A 958 -39.68 -35.72 -36.79
C HIS A 958 -39.46 -37.14 -36.26
N ILE A 959 -40.24 -38.09 -36.76
CA ILE A 959 -40.14 -39.52 -36.43
C ILE A 959 -39.08 -40.14 -37.35
N HIS A 960 -38.30 -41.13 -36.86
CA HIS A 960 -37.35 -41.84 -37.70
C HIS A 960 -38.06 -42.58 -38.85
N PRO A 961 -37.64 -42.43 -40.13
CA PRO A 961 -38.41 -42.90 -41.29
C PRO A 961 -38.53 -44.42 -41.44
N LEU A 962 -37.79 -45.19 -40.65
CA LEU A 962 -37.85 -46.66 -40.62
C LEU A 962 -38.65 -47.21 -39.42
N TYR A 963 -39.16 -46.35 -38.52
CA TYR A 963 -39.98 -46.80 -37.39
C TYR A 963 -41.39 -47.21 -37.88
N ASN A 964 -41.83 -48.41 -37.50
CA ASN A 964 -43.13 -48.95 -37.87
C ASN A 964 -43.63 -49.89 -36.75
N ASN A 965 -44.71 -49.50 -36.08
CA ASN A 965 -45.33 -50.29 -35.01
C ASN A 965 -46.86 -50.36 -35.18
N SER A 966 -47.33 -50.89 -36.31
CA SER A 966 -48.78 -51.06 -36.58
C SER A 966 -49.44 -52.06 -35.63
N ASP A 967 -48.71 -53.12 -35.28
CA ASP A 967 -49.21 -54.34 -34.65
C ASP A 967 -48.74 -54.46 -33.18
N ASP A 968 -48.25 -53.36 -32.60
CA ASP A 968 -47.71 -53.23 -31.23
C ASP A 968 -46.62 -54.26 -30.84
N THR A 969 -45.75 -54.56 -31.80
CA THR A 969 -44.78 -55.68 -31.78
C THR A 969 -43.41 -55.31 -32.33
N HIS A 970 -43.27 -54.17 -33.01
CA HIS A 970 -42.06 -53.76 -33.72
C HIS A 970 -41.58 -52.39 -33.22
N TYR A 971 -40.58 -52.42 -32.35
CA TYR A 971 -40.01 -51.23 -31.70
C TYR A 971 -38.65 -50.82 -32.28
N ASP A 972 -38.25 -51.37 -33.44
CA ASP A 972 -36.98 -50.97 -34.06
C ASP A 972 -37.05 -49.53 -34.58
N HIS A 973 -35.95 -48.81 -34.46
CA HIS A 973 -35.86 -47.37 -34.75
C HIS A 973 -36.77 -46.46 -33.90
N ASP A 974 -37.11 -46.85 -32.67
CA ASP A 974 -37.96 -46.06 -31.77
C ASP A 974 -37.25 -44.79 -31.24
N ILE A 975 -37.20 -43.76 -32.07
CA ILE A 975 -36.58 -42.46 -31.81
C ILE A 975 -37.27 -41.34 -32.61
N ALA A 976 -37.44 -40.19 -31.98
CA ALA A 976 -38.01 -39.01 -32.60
C ALA A 976 -37.42 -37.70 -32.04
N LEU A 977 -37.52 -36.64 -32.84
CA LEU A 977 -37.16 -35.27 -32.49
C LEU A 977 -38.38 -34.36 -32.55
N ILE A 978 -38.54 -33.52 -31.53
CA ILE A 978 -39.53 -32.45 -31.50
C ILE A 978 -38.81 -31.13 -31.72
N LYS A 979 -39.23 -30.38 -32.75
CA LYS A 979 -38.79 -28.99 -32.95
C LYS A 979 -39.76 -28.03 -32.29
N LEU A 980 -39.23 -27.07 -31.54
CA LEU A 980 -39.99 -26.05 -30.82
C LEU A 980 -40.23 -24.80 -31.68
N GLU A 981 -41.27 -24.04 -31.34
CA GLU A 981 -41.56 -22.72 -31.92
C GLU A 981 -40.56 -21.63 -31.51
N LYS A 982 -40.02 -21.73 -30.28
CA LYS A 982 -39.21 -20.71 -29.62
C LYS A 982 -38.07 -21.37 -28.82
N PRO A 983 -36.90 -20.71 -28.71
CA PRO A 983 -35.77 -21.27 -27.98
C PRO A 983 -36.02 -21.31 -26.47
N ILE A 984 -35.54 -22.38 -25.84
CA ILE A 984 -35.53 -22.59 -24.39
C ILE A 984 -34.54 -21.62 -23.74
N VAL A 985 -35.00 -20.81 -22.79
CA VAL A 985 -34.13 -19.96 -21.96
C VAL A 985 -33.49 -20.81 -20.85
N TYR A 986 -32.24 -21.24 -21.07
CA TYR A 986 -31.52 -22.07 -20.10
C TYR A 986 -31.25 -21.35 -18.78
N ASN A 987 -31.38 -22.10 -17.70
CA ASN A 987 -31.30 -21.62 -16.32
C ASN A 987 -30.91 -22.79 -15.39
N ALA A 988 -30.82 -22.56 -14.08
CA ALA A 988 -30.38 -23.57 -13.12
C ALA A 988 -31.24 -24.86 -13.08
N ASP A 989 -32.49 -24.79 -13.52
CA ASP A 989 -33.45 -25.90 -13.57
C ASP A 989 -33.69 -26.45 -14.99
N VAL A 990 -33.16 -25.81 -16.04
CA VAL A 990 -33.31 -26.22 -17.46
C VAL A 990 -32.01 -26.06 -18.24
N MET A 991 -31.45 -27.17 -18.74
CA MET A 991 -30.15 -27.24 -19.44
C MET A 991 -30.15 -28.38 -20.48
N PRO A 992 -29.34 -28.33 -21.56
CA PRO A 992 -29.29 -29.41 -22.54
C PRO A 992 -28.48 -30.62 -22.05
N LEU A 993 -28.80 -31.79 -22.59
CA LEU A 993 -28.04 -33.04 -22.46
C LEU A 993 -27.10 -33.21 -23.67
N CYS A 994 -25.88 -33.71 -23.47
CA CYS A 994 -24.97 -33.92 -24.60
C CYS A 994 -25.36 -35.16 -25.41
N LEU A 995 -25.31 -35.06 -26.75
CA LEU A 995 -25.44 -36.21 -27.65
C LEU A 995 -24.12 -36.99 -27.71
N PRO A 996 -24.12 -38.33 -27.62
CA PRO A 996 -22.89 -39.13 -27.67
C PRO A 996 -22.18 -39.02 -29.04
N PRO A 997 -20.87 -39.32 -29.12
CA PRO A 997 -20.24 -39.54 -30.42
C PRO A 997 -20.86 -40.76 -31.12
N GLN A 998 -20.81 -40.77 -32.45
CA GLN A 998 -21.43 -41.80 -33.29
C GLN A 998 -20.88 -43.22 -33.02
N GLU A 999 -19.62 -43.32 -32.60
CA GLU A 999 -18.94 -44.57 -32.24
C GLU A 999 -18.78 -44.75 -30.71
N ALA A 1000 -19.72 -44.25 -29.90
CA ALA A 1000 -19.66 -44.38 -28.45
C ALA A 1000 -19.67 -45.85 -27.98
N GLU A 1001 -18.59 -46.27 -27.31
CA GLU A 1001 -18.44 -47.63 -26.78
C GLU A 1001 -19.57 -48.03 -25.82
N PHE A 1002 -20.30 -49.09 -26.15
CA PHE A 1002 -21.27 -49.72 -25.28
C PHE A 1002 -20.58 -50.79 -24.42
N THR A 1003 -20.25 -50.48 -23.16
CA THR A 1003 -19.68 -51.46 -22.22
C THR A 1003 -20.75 -51.98 -21.25
N PRO A 1004 -21.09 -53.29 -21.27
CA PRO A 1004 -21.96 -53.90 -20.26
C PRO A 1004 -21.44 -53.71 -18.83
N GLY A 1005 -22.35 -53.68 -17.86
CA GLY A 1005 -22.04 -53.43 -16.45
C GLY A 1005 -21.84 -51.96 -16.08
N LEU A 1006 -21.63 -51.04 -17.04
CA LEU A 1006 -21.67 -49.60 -16.76
C LEU A 1006 -23.04 -49.22 -16.19
N THR A 1007 -23.04 -48.38 -15.15
CA THR A 1007 -24.27 -47.92 -14.50
C THR A 1007 -24.72 -46.60 -15.10
N GLY A 1008 -25.86 -46.61 -15.80
CA GLY A 1008 -26.58 -45.42 -16.21
C GLY A 1008 -27.63 -44.98 -15.20
N TRP A 1009 -28.22 -43.81 -15.46
CA TRP A 1009 -29.35 -43.28 -14.71
C TRP A 1009 -30.51 -42.98 -15.66
N VAL A 1010 -31.74 -43.30 -15.23
CA VAL A 1010 -32.97 -42.94 -15.94
C VAL A 1010 -33.88 -42.17 -14.96
N SER A 1011 -34.63 -41.19 -15.48
CA SER A 1011 -35.49 -40.31 -14.68
C SER A 1011 -36.83 -40.03 -15.36
N GLY A 1012 -37.91 -40.01 -14.59
CA GLY A 1012 -39.26 -39.77 -15.09
C GLY A 1012 -40.36 -39.79 -14.02
N PHE A 1013 -41.61 -39.78 -14.49
CA PHE A 1013 -42.83 -39.70 -13.68
C PHE A 1013 -43.69 -40.97 -13.77
N GLY A 1014 -43.15 -42.06 -14.33
CA GLY A 1014 -43.84 -43.31 -14.59
C GLY A 1014 -44.30 -44.06 -13.33
N GLN A 1015 -44.85 -45.26 -13.56
CA GLN A 1015 -45.46 -46.06 -12.50
C GLN A 1015 -44.46 -46.44 -11.40
N THR A 1016 -44.81 -46.10 -10.17
CA THR A 1016 -44.15 -46.61 -8.96
C THR A 1016 -44.64 -48.02 -8.61
N ALA A 1017 -44.01 -48.68 -7.63
CA ALA A 1017 -44.43 -49.99 -7.11
C ALA A 1017 -45.91 -50.06 -6.63
N LEU A 1018 -46.57 -48.91 -6.43
CA LEU A 1018 -48.01 -48.81 -6.13
C LEU A 1018 -48.90 -48.81 -7.39
N ARG A 1019 -48.35 -49.10 -8.58
CA ARG A 1019 -49.01 -49.01 -9.91
C ARG A 1019 -49.70 -47.66 -10.16
N LYS A 1020 -49.02 -46.59 -9.74
CA LYS A 1020 -49.45 -45.20 -9.92
C LYS A 1020 -48.26 -44.36 -10.36
N SER A 1021 -48.47 -43.53 -11.38
CA SER A 1021 -47.51 -42.52 -11.86
C SER A 1021 -47.07 -41.62 -10.70
N SER A 1022 -45.80 -41.27 -10.65
CA SER A 1022 -45.29 -40.45 -9.56
C SER A 1022 -45.70 -38.98 -9.72
N ARG A 1023 -46.10 -38.34 -8.61
CA ARG A 1023 -46.28 -36.89 -8.57
C ARG A 1023 -44.95 -36.14 -8.74
N TYR A 1024 -43.86 -36.70 -8.21
CA TYR A 1024 -42.55 -36.06 -8.18
C TYR A 1024 -41.60 -36.79 -9.13
N LEU A 1025 -40.71 -36.05 -9.78
CA LEU A 1025 -39.69 -36.65 -10.65
C LEU A 1025 -38.88 -37.67 -9.85
N ARG A 1026 -38.83 -38.91 -10.33
CA ARG A 1026 -38.00 -39.98 -9.75
C ARG A 1026 -36.78 -40.23 -10.63
N TYR A 1027 -35.81 -40.92 -10.07
CA TYR A 1027 -34.72 -41.52 -10.84
C TYR A 1027 -34.29 -42.86 -10.25
N THR A 1028 -33.71 -43.71 -11.08
CA THR A 1028 -33.05 -44.94 -10.65
C THR A 1028 -31.72 -45.11 -11.39
N SER A 1029 -30.85 -45.94 -10.83
CA SER A 1029 -29.59 -46.35 -11.44
C SER A 1029 -29.68 -47.82 -11.87
N LEU A 1030 -29.38 -48.07 -13.14
CA LEU A 1030 -29.50 -49.37 -13.81
C LEU A 1030 -28.16 -49.72 -14.48
N PRO A 1031 -27.63 -50.94 -14.33
CA PRO A 1031 -26.51 -51.38 -15.14
C PRO A 1031 -26.97 -51.72 -16.57
N LEU A 1032 -26.13 -51.41 -17.54
CA LEU A 1032 -26.25 -51.88 -18.92
C LEU A 1032 -26.07 -53.40 -18.94
N VAL A 1033 -26.98 -54.12 -19.59
CA VAL A 1033 -26.98 -55.58 -19.70
C VAL A 1033 -26.30 -55.97 -21.01
N ASP A 1034 -25.58 -57.09 -21.04
CA ASP A 1034 -24.92 -57.56 -22.27
C ASP A 1034 -25.95 -58.06 -23.30
N LYS A 1035 -25.59 -58.00 -24.58
CA LYS A 1035 -26.50 -58.34 -25.69
C LYS A 1035 -26.99 -59.79 -25.63
N LYS A 1036 -26.20 -60.74 -25.11
CA LYS A 1036 -26.58 -62.15 -25.02
C LYS A 1036 -27.61 -62.38 -23.90
N THR A 1037 -27.40 -61.79 -22.72
CA THR A 1037 -28.39 -61.82 -21.63
C THR A 1037 -29.67 -61.09 -22.01
N CYS A 1038 -29.56 -59.96 -22.72
CA CYS A 1038 -30.70 -59.22 -23.26
C CYS A 1038 -31.51 -60.04 -24.28
N GLN A 1039 -30.85 -60.66 -25.27
CA GLN A 1039 -31.48 -61.54 -26.25
C GLN A 1039 -32.16 -62.74 -25.57
N ASN A 1040 -31.45 -63.45 -24.69
CA ASN A 1040 -32.00 -64.57 -23.92
C ASN A 1040 -33.25 -64.16 -23.12
N PHE A 1041 -33.31 -62.95 -22.58
CA PHE A 1041 -34.49 -62.43 -21.90
C PHE A 1041 -35.67 -62.27 -22.87
N VAL A 1042 -35.46 -61.62 -24.02
CA VAL A 1042 -36.50 -61.37 -25.03
C VAL A 1042 -37.03 -62.68 -25.63
N ASP A 1043 -36.15 -63.59 -26.03
CA ASP A 1043 -36.53 -64.89 -26.60
C ASP A 1043 -37.42 -65.71 -25.64
N ASN A 1044 -37.15 -65.62 -24.33
CA ASN A 1044 -37.92 -66.32 -23.29
C ASN A 1044 -39.28 -65.67 -22.97
N LEU A 1045 -39.61 -64.48 -23.51
CA LEU A 1045 -40.92 -63.86 -23.31
C LEU A 1045 -42.06 -64.58 -24.05
N ARG A 1046 -41.75 -65.30 -25.14
CA ARG A 1046 -42.74 -65.94 -26.04
C ARG A 1046 -43.78 -64.98 -26.63
N ILE A 1047 -43.43 -63.69 -26.73
CA ILE A 1047 -44.19 -62.66 -27.45
C ILE A 1047 -43.49 -62.39 -28.80
N PRO A 1048 -44.23 -61.98 -29.85
CA PRO A 1048 -43.64 -61.70 -31.17
C PRO A 1048 -42.93 -60.32 -31.21
N VAL A 1049 -41.95 -60.11 -30.34
CA VAL A 1049 -41.12 -58.89 -30.29
C VAL A 1049 -39.66 -59.30 -30.43
N ALA A 1050 -38.91 -58.62 -31.31
CA ALA A 1050 -37.50 -58.90 -31.58
C ALA A 1050 -36.58 -57.79 -31.07
N LEU A 1051 -35.44 -58.18 -30.51
CA LEU A 1051 -34.33 -57.30 -30.18
C LEU A 1051 -33.48 -57.04 -31.45
N THR A 1052 -33.04 -55.80 -31.67
CA THR A 1052 -32.22 -55.41 -32.83
C THR A 1052 -30.88 -54.80 -32.42
N ASP A 1053 -29.96 -54.62 -33.37
CA ASP A 1053 -28.66 -53.97 -33.17
C ASP A 1053 -28.76 -52.47 -32.84
N ASN A 1054 -29.96 -51.91 -32.93
CA ASN A 1054 -30.29 -50.55 -32.52
C ASN A 1054 -30.80 -50.46 -31.07
N MET A 1055 -30.89 -51.58 -30.35
CA MET A 1055 -31.44 -51.68 -28.99
C MET A 1055 -30.42 -52.20 -27.98
N PHE A 1056 -30.62 -51.88 -26.70
CA PHE A 1056 -29.95 -52.53 -25.58
C PHE A 1056 -30.86 -52.66 -24.36
N CYS A 1057 -30.57 -53.63 -23.48
CA CYS A 1057 -31.26 -53.76 -22.19
C CYS A 1057 -30.50 -53.01 -21.08
N ALA A 1058 -31.22 -52.45 -20.12
CA ALA A 1058 -30.66 -52.04 -18.83
C ALA A 1058 -31.59 -52.43 -17.67
N GLY A 1059 -31.01 -52.90 -16.57
CA GLY A 1059 -31.77 -53.38 -15.40
C GLY A 1059 -30.97 -54.33 -14.54
N VAL A 1060 -31.51 -54.69 -13.37
CA VAL A 1060 -30.86 -55.59 -12.40
C VAL A 1060 -31.54 -56.95 -12.39
N PRO A 1061 -30.81 -58.08 -12.36
CA PRO A 1061 -31.41 -59.42 -12.43
C PRO A 1061 -32.34 -59.71 -11.24
N GLU A 1062 -32.09 -59.10 -10.08
CA GLU A 1062 -32.96 -59.22 -8.89
C GLU A 1062 -34.29 -58.45 -9.01
N GLY A 1063 -34.47 -57.61 -10.04
CA GLY A 1063 -35.64 -56.73 -10.19
C GLY A 1063 -35.70 -55.56 -9.20
N GLY A 1064 -36.88 -54.98 -9.01
CA GLY A 1064 -37.14 -53.88 -8.06
C GLY A 1064 -36.65 -52.49 -8.49
N LYS A 1065 -35.98 -52.39 -9.64
CA LYS A 1065 -35.50 -51.16 -10.29
C LYS A 1065 -35.57 -51.31 -11.81
N ASP A 1066 -36.33 -50.44 -12.46
CA ASP A 1066 -36.58 -50.46 -13.90
C ASP A 1066 -37.20 -49.09 -14.32
N ALA A 1067 -37.48 -48.88 -15.61
CA ALA A 1067 -38.29 -47.76 -16.12
C ALA A 1067 -39.68 -48.27 -16.55
N CYS A 1068 -40.76 -47.63 -16.12
CA CYS A 1068 -42.13 -48.16 -16.27
C CYS A 1068 -43.02 -47.24 -17.11
N ASP A 1069 -44.26 -47.67 -17.37
CA ASP A 1069 -45.29 -46.91 -18.09
C ASP A 1069 -45.35 -45.44 -17.61
N GLY A 1070 -45.19 -44.51 -18.55
CA GLY A 1070 -45.06 -43.06 -18.29
C GLY A 1070 -43.62 -42.52 -18.20
N ASP A 1071 -42.59 -43.40 -18.23
CA ASP A 1071 -41.18 -43.02 -18.41
C ASP A 1071 -40.72 -43.12 -19.89
N GLY A 1072 -41.54 -43.67 -20.79
CA GLY A 1072 -41.26 -43.84 -22.22
C GLY A 1072 -40.80 -42.55 -22.90
N GLY A 1073 -39.79 -42.64 -23.77
CA GLY A 1073 -39.11 -41.48 -24.35
C GLY A 1073 -38.13 -40.75 -23.42
N GLY A 1074 -38.10 -41.07 -22.12
CA GLY A 1074 -37.10 -40.54 -21.18
C GLY A 1074 -35.68 -41.02 -21.51
N ALA A 1075 -34.68 -40.18 -21.26
CA ALA A 1075 -33.29 -40.53 -21.57
C ALA A 1075 -32.64 -41.37 -20.45
N LEU A 1076 -31.97 -42.47 -20.82
CA LEU A 1076 -30.97 -43.13 -20.02
C LEU A 1076 -29.62 -42.46 -20.27
N VAL A 1077 -29.01 -41.92 -19.22
CA VAL A 1077 -27.74 -41.18 -19.29
C VAL A 1077 -26.57 -41.94 -18.66
N LEU A 1078 -25.43 -41.95 -19.35
CA LEU A 1078 -24.13 -42.30 -18.76
C LEU A 1078 -23.36 -41.02 -18.39
N LYS A 1079 -22.45 -41.12 -17.42
CA LYS A 1079 -21.58 -40.04 -16.98
C LYS A 1079 -20.12 -40.36 -17.28
N LYS A 1080 -19.47 -39.54 -18.11
CA LYS A 1080 -18.05 -39.62 -18.46
C LYS A 1080 -17.41 -38.24 -18.28
N ASP A 1081 -16.27 -38.17 -17.58
CA ASP A 1081 -15.47 -36.96 -17.36
C ASP A 1081 -16.27 -35.74 -16.83
N GLY A 1082 -17.20 -36.03 -15.92
CA GLY A 1082 -18.10 -35.05 -15.32
C GLY A 1082 -19.36 -34.72 -16.14
N VAL A 1083 -19.38 -35.07 -17.42
CA VAL A 1083 -20.46 -34.80 -18.39
C VAL A 1083 -21.43 -35.98 -18.48
N PHE A 1084 -22.72 -35.69 -18.57
CA PHE A 1084 -23.78 -36.66 -18.87
C PHE A 1084 -24.13 -36.66 -20.36
N TRP A 1085 -24.30 -37.86 -20.91
CA TRP A 1085 -24.54 -38.11 -22.34
C TRP A 1085 -25.82 -38.93 -22.53
N ALA A 1086 -26.60 -38.62 -23.57
CA ALA A 1086 -27.80 -39.37 -23.95
C ALA A 1086 -27.43 -40.75 -24.51
N THR A 1087 -27.33 -41.78 -23.68
CA THR A 1087 -26.91 -43.12 -24.11
C THR A 1087 -28.06 -43.92 -24.71
N GLY A 1088 -29.23 -43.86 -24.07
CA GLY A 1088 -30.43 -44.56 -24.50
C GLY A 1088 -31.69 -43.73 -24.34
N ILE A 1089 -32.76 -44.18 -24.99
CA ILE A 1089 -34.13 -43.66 -24.84
C ILE A 1089 -35.00 -44.81 -24.36
N VAL A 1090 -35.81 -44.63 -23.32
CA VAL A 1090 -36.77 -45.66 -22.85
C VAL A 1090 -37.73 -45.97 -24.01
N SER A 1091 -37.68 -47.19 -24.53
CA SER A 1091 -38.53 -47.63 -25.64
C SER A 1091 -39.66 -48.54 -25.13
N TRP A 1092 -39.33 -49.75 -24.69
CA TRP A 1092 -40.32 -50.75 -24.25
C TRP A 1092 -39.80 -51.62 -23.11
N GLY A 1093 -40.69 -52.41 -22.50
CA GLY A 1093 -40.35 -53.36 -21.43
C GLY A 1093 -41.53 -54.28 -21.11
N TYR A 1094 -41.27 -55.38 -20.42
CA TYR A 1094 -42.30 -56.38 -20.08
C TYR A 1094 -42.30 -56.69 -18.58
N GLU A 1095 -43.44 -56.44 -17.93
CA GLU A 1095 -43.63 -56.61 -16.48
C GLU A 1095 -42.60 -55.85 -15.62
N CYS A 1096 -42.54 -54.53 -15.84
CA CYS A 1096 -41.58 -53.59 -15.24
C CYS A 1096 -41.17 -53.94 -13.80
N GLY A 1097 -39.86 -54.10 -13.58
CA GLY A 1097 -39.27 -54.29 -12.27
C GLY A 1097 -39.49 -55.66 -11.60
N LYS A 1098 -40.03 -56.68 -12.29
CA LYS A 1098 -39.94 -58.08 -11.80
C LYS A 1098 -38.49 -58.62 -11.89
N PRO A 1099 -38.12 -59.63 -11.08
CA PRO A 1099 -36.86 -60.35 -11.25
C PRO A 1099 -36.76 -60.99 -12.65
N GLY A 1100 -35.56 -60.99 -13.23
CA GLY A 1100 -35.32 -61.52 -14.59
C GLY A 1100 -36.02 -60.75 -15.72
N ARG A 1101 -36.46 -59.51 -15.49
CA ARG A 1101 -36.94 -58.57 -16.51
C ARG A 1101 -35.98 -57.39 -16.66
N TYR A 1102 -35.92 -56.82 -17.86
CA TYR A 1102 -35.12 -55.63 -18.16
C TYR A 1102 -35.92 -54.66 -19.04
N GLY A 1103 -35.75 -53.36 -18.85
CA GLY A 1103 -36.19 -52.34 -19.79
C GLY A 1103 -35.30 -52.32 -21.04
N VAL A 1104 -35.90 -52.08 -22.20
CA VAL A 1104 -35.22 -52.01 -23.51
C VAL A 1104 -35.18 -50.56 -24.01
N TYR A 1105 -34.02 -50.17 -24.51
CA TYR A 1105 -33.65 -48.79 -24.83
C TYR A 1105 -33.11 -48.67 -26.25
N THR A 1106 -33.54 -47.63 -26.97
CA THR A 1106 -32.97 -47.28 -28.29
C THR A 1106 -31.57 -46.71 -28.12
N LEU A 1107 -30.58 -47.26 -28.82
CA LEU A 1107 -29.16 -46.89 -28.73
C LEU A 1107 -28.86 -45.61 -29.51
N VAL A 1108 -28.69 -44.48 -28.82
CA VAL A 1108 -28.66 -43.14 -29.43
C VAL A 1108 -27.47 -42.93 -30.38
N SER A 1109 -26.32 -43.58 -30.14
CA SER A 1109 -25.12 -43.44 -30.97
C SER A 1109 -25.35 -43.83 -32.44
N GLN A 1110 -26.18 -44.86 -32.69
CA GLN A 1110 -26.55 -45.29 -34.05
C GLN A 1110 -27.29 -44.20 -34.84
N TYR A 1111 -27.95 -43.27 -34.15
CA TYR A 1111 -28.82 -42.25 -34.75
C TYR A 1111 -28.19 -40.86 -34.87
N ILE A 1112 -26.93 -40.67 -34.45
CA ILE A 1112 -26.27 -39.36 -34.45
C ILE A 1112 -26.23 -38.72 -35.84
N ALA A 1113 -26.02 -39.51 -36.89
CA ALA A 1113 -26.08 -39.01 -38.27
C ALA A 1113 -27.49 -38.51 -38.65
N TRP A 1114 -28.55 -39.22 -38.26
CA TRP A 1114 -29.94 -38.82 -38.49
C TRP A 1114 -30.34 -37.60 -37.65
N ILE A 1115 -29.93 -37.54 -36.38
CA ILE A 1115 -30.17 -36.40 -35.48
C ILE A 1115 -29.52 -35.14 -36.05
N ASN A 1116 -28.23 -35.18 -36.36
CA ASN A 1116 -27.50 -34.05 -36.91
C ASN A 1116 -28.07 -33.58 -38.25
N LYS A 1117 -28.41 -34.51 -39.16
CA LYS A 1117 -29.07 -34.20 -40.43
C LYS A 1117 -30.41 -33.48 -40.19
N THR A 1118 -31.31 -34.09 -39.43
CA THR A 1118 -32.63 -33.53 -39.13
C THR A 1118 -32.54 -32.14 -38.47
N MET A 1119 -31.58 -31.95 -37.55
CA MET A 1119 -31.35 -30.68 -36.86
C MET A 1119 -30.72 -29.58 -37.73
N SER A 1120 -30.11 -29.93 -38.88
CA SER A 1120 -29.50 -28.98 -39.81
C SER A 1120 -30.38 -28.64 -41.02
N GLU A 1121 -31.28 -29.55 -41.41
CA GLU A 1121 -32.21 -29.36 -42.52
C GLU A 1121 -33.50 -28.58 -42.15
N ASN A 1122 -33.76 -28.33 -40.85
CA ASN A 1122 -35.03 -27.79 -40.33
C ASN A 1122 -34.87 -26.63 -39.35
#